data_AF-A0A813AD35-F1
#
_entry.id   AF-A0A813AD35-F1
#
_cell.length_a   1.000
_cell.length_b   1.000
_cell.length_c   1.000
_cell.angle_alpha   90.00
_cell.angle_beta   90.00
_cell.angle_gamma   90.00
#
_symmetry.space_group_name_H-M   'P 1'
#
loop_
_entity.id
_entity.type
_entity.pdbx_description
1 polymer ?
#
loop_
_entity_poly.entity_id
_entity_poly.type
_entity_poly.pdbx_seq_one_letter_code
_entity_poly.pdbx_strand_id
1 'polypeptide(L)'
;MAMAIGRYHIRRLGLHGVKPGWRRGKSLDNFRQRSPQIQEALFLDDPSGRRLDMADLKSFVTTDEDGTVSGRYNDARLTRNQFRALASNDTGDEPEGVLPSDTTLDPEAFIKLLGPLFADAHKKDILAVLKRCTTFAFTNSALYVRLPSERPDAIVHRIAKGDIHKDLLAEKDKHLYNTYKTGLTVYGASHAAEVEQEQAMIDERAEYLAGFPNIKNYVQDCNNALQTWLRPVRVLPDSPDSPQQNGEQPAGDLRLSLYIGTGPKVNRVDRASFVIPDSSVSKARRIRGKSPVPETALLGMAASASSAPLHPDEQETLVPEIDPDEEVLYVAMGKQVIKKKPFCRFPCAKKGKPRFILKNNLTKTPTGSKAQMKKWKETPYVKNPIKIRVDRLKWKRNLKDFIGVDEDATVKILTEDGLLPDWTRMTCPFCNLGAVSGLQSRGRLTPRYRCRRKACHKFILPQHLHPIFTSTMGPEGHSLALQASALLLRLAGMPLSSIHIVLDINHKALERMEKNLATTRKSFVEREQARMVLGSGKGTKWTEVEADEAVFDKYLIPAEDAPNPDKAMKWDQWLGIVPRGKPSSLLLFRLRSLITHKRAPGPGAVRKDDWVKIANKWLKDRSIILHTDSARSYRSKIRGVLHDAVVHQKKKVLRGGKMVWQPPTFVRLAKHKLPDGRRITVKAGTQVIDRAWRFLK
;
A
#
# COMPACT_ATOMS: atom_id res chain seq x y z
N MET A 1 -14.88 -15.02 21.67
CA MET A 1 -13.48 -14.56 21.76
C MET A 1 -13.25 -13.20 21.07
N ALA A 2 -13.18 -13.10 19.73
CA ALA A 2 -12.68 -11.89 19.07
C ALA A 2 -13.46 -10.60 19.42
N MET A 3 -14.78 -10.69 19.52
CA MET A 3 -15.63 -9.56 19.93
C MET A 3 -15.38 -9.16 21.40
N ALA A 4 -15.23 -10.11 22.33
CA ALA A 4 -14.89 -9.80 23.72
C ALA A 4 -13.47 -9.24 23.92
N ILE A 5 -12.47 -9.63 23.12
CA ILE A 5 -11.16 -8.96 23.14
C ILE A 5 -11.31 -7.51 22.65
N GLY A 6 -12.19 -7.27 21.68
CA GLY A 6 -12.60 -5.91 21.31
C GLY A 6 -13.26 -5.14 22.46
N ARG A 7 -14.24 -5.73 23.16
CA ARG A 7 -14.92 -5.13 24.33
C ARG A 7 -13.95 -4.85 25.49
N TYR A 8 -13.03 -5.78 25.76
CA TYR A 8 -11.94 -5.63 26.74
C TYR A 8 -11.09 -4.40 26.44
N HIS A 9 -10.62 -4.27 25.20
CA HIS A 9 -9.85 -3.10 24.79
C HIS A 9 -10.67 -1.79 24.85
N ILE A 10 -11.97 -1.82 24.53
CA ILE A 10 -12.85 -0.64 24.62
C ILE A 10 -13.00 -0.16 26.06
N ARG A 11 -13.31 -1.06 27.01
CA ARG A 11 -13.43 -0.71 28.44
C ARG A 11 -12.08 -0.23 29.00
N ARG A 12 -11.02 -1.02 28.81
CA ARG A 12 -9.66 -0.74 29.31
C ARG A 12 -9.07 0.57 28.80
N LEU A 13 -9.47 1.04 27.61
CA LEU A 13 -8.96 2.26 26.99
C LEU A 13 -9.95 3.44 27.02
N GLY A 14 -11.09 3.31 27.72
CA GLY A 14 -12.09 4.39 27.84
C GLY A 14 -12.71 4.83 26.50
N LEU A 15 -12.88 3.90 25.55
CA LEU A 15 -13.31 4.22 24.18
C LEU A 15 -14.84 4.40 24.08
N HIS A 16 -15.36 5.45 24.71
CA HIS A 16 -16.79 5.77 24.71
C HIS A 16 -17.38 5.85 23.28
N GLY A 17 -18.55 5.24 23.09
CA GLY A 17 -19.25 5.20 21.79
C GLY A 17 -18.65 4.26 20.74
N VAL A 18 -17.46 3.68 20.98
CA VAL A 18 -16.83 2.73 20.06
C VAL A 18 -17.40 1.33 20.25
N LYS A 19 -17.75 0.66 19.15
CA LYS A 19 -18.21 -0.74 19.15
C LYS A 19 -17.06 -1.71 18.87
N PRO A 20 -17.06 -2.91 19.46
CA PRO A 20 -16.11 -3.97 19.10
C PRO A 20 -16.36 -4.40 17.65
N GLY A 21 -15.33 -4.92 16.97
CA GLY A 21 -15.48 -5.37 15.59
C GLY A 21 -14.37 -6.29 15.12
N TRP A 22 -14.47 -6.70 13.86
CA TRP A 22 -13.46 -7.49 13.19
C TRP A 22 -13.47 -7.24 11.67
N ARG A 23 -12.36 -7.54 11.01
CA ARG A 23 -12.19 -7.48 9.54
C ARG A 23 -11.71 -8.82 9.01
N ARG A 24 -12.36 -9.32 7.95
CA ARG A 24 -12.00 -10.56 7.23
C ARG A 24 -11.33 -10.24 5.90
N GLY A 25 -10.37 -11.04 5.46
CA GLY A 25 -9.80 -10.91 4.12
C GLY A 25 -8.92 -12.07 3.69
N LYS A 26 -8.98 -12.40 2.39
CA LYS A 26 -8.13 -13.42 1.73
C LYS A 26 -6.76 -12.88 1.25
N SER A 27 -6.47 -11.61 1.55
CA SER A 27 -5.20 -10.92 1.29
C SER A 27 -5.01 -9.81 2.32
N LEU A 28 -3.76 -9.53 2.69
CA LEU A 28 -3.38 -8.38 3.52
C LEU A 28 -3.71 -7.02 2.87
N ASP A 29 -3.93 -6.99 1.55
CA ASP A 29 -4.39 -5.80 0.83
C ASP A 29 -5.70 -5.25 1.39
N ASN A 30 -6.61 -6.14 1.81
CA ASN A 30 -7.93 -5.79 2.32
C ASN A 30 -7.85 -5.00 3.65
N PHE A 31 -6.72 -5.05 4.36
CA PHE A 31 -6.53 -4.33 5.61
C PHE A 31 -5.93 -2.93 5.42
N ARG A 32 -5.35 -2.61 4.26
CA ARG A 32 -4.63 -1.33 4.00
C ARG A 32 -5.50 -0.07 4.11
N GLN A 33 -6.81 -0.16 3.85
CA GLN A 33 -7.66 1.00 3.59
C GLN A 33 -8.16 1.76 4.84
N ARG A 34 -8.01 1.21 6.04
CA ARG A 34 -8.45 1.84 7.30
C ARG A 34 -7.35 1.71 8.35
N SER A 35 -7.09 2.79 9.08
CA SER A 35 -6.18 2.80 10.23
C SER A 35 -6.46 1.58 11.14
N PRO A 36 -5.43 0.85 11.59
CA PRO A 36 -5.63 -0.26 12.51
C PRO A 36 -6.21 0.24 13.82
N GLN A 37 -7.13 -0.55 14.38
CA GLN A 37 -7.85 -0.27 15.61
C GLN A 37 -7.68 -1.49 16.51
N ILE A 38 -7.21 -1.30 17.74
CA ILE A 38 -6.90 -2.41 18.66
C ILE A 38 -8.15 -3.24 19.02
N GLN A 39 -9.32 -2.60 19.01
CA GLN A 39 -10.64 -3.20 19.19
C GLN A 39 -11.26 -3.83 17.92
N GLU A 40 -10.58 -3.72 16.76
CA GLU A 40 -10.94 -4.45 15.54
C GLU A 40 -9.98 -5.64 15.35
N ALA A 41 -10.49 -6.86 15.54
CA ALA A 41 -9.75 -8.08 15.22
C ALA A 41 -9.49 -8.22 13.70
N LEU A 42 -8.35 -8.81 13.31
CA LEU A 42 -8.06 -9.12 11.89
C LEU A 42 -8.03 -10.63 11.65
N PHE A 43 -8.83 -11.10 10.70
CA PHE A 43 -8.91 -12.50 10.27
C PHE A 43 -8.41 -12.65 8.84
N LEU A 44 -7.23 -13.27 8.69
CA LEU A 44 -6.71 -13.73 7.42
C LEU A 44 -7.34 -15.10 7.11
N ASP A 45 -8.19 -15.15 6.09
CA ASP A 45 -9.24 -16.16 5.88
C ASP A 45 -9.07 -16.82 4.50
N ASP A 46 -8.79 -18.12 4.46
CA ASP A 46 -8.26 -18.88 3.31
C ASP A 46 -7.20 -18.10 2.48
N PRO A 47 -6.03 -17.78 3.07
CA PRO A 47 -4.95 -17.13 2.35
C PRO A 47 -4.31 -18.10 1.34
N SER A 48 -4.74 -18.00 0.08
CA SER A 48 -4.13 -18.78 -1.01
C SER A 48 -2.62 -18.53 -1.10
N GLY A 49 -1.81 -19.59 -0.92
CA GLY A 49 -0.34 -19.54 -1.05
C GLY A 49 0.15 -19.10 -2.44
N ARG A 50 -0.70 -19.11 -3.46
CA ARG A 50 -0.43 -18.52 -4.79
C ARG A 50 -0.47 -16.98 -4.80
N ARG A 51 -0.94 -16.33 -3.72
CA ARG A 51 -1.19 -14.88 -3.62
C ARG A 51 -0.46 -14.20 -2.46
N LEU A 52 -0.24 -14.90 -1.35
CA LEU A 52 0.48 -14.42 -0.17
C LEU A 52 1.89 -15.05 -0.14
N ASP A 53 2.95 -14.25 0.06
CA ASP A 53 4.29 -14.81 0.22
C ASP A 53 4.66 -15.10 1.70
N MET A 54 5.68 -15.93 1.90
CA MET A 54 6.11 -16.37 3.23
C MET A 54 6.74 -15.24 4.08
N ALA A 55 7.24 -14.16 3.47
CA ALA A 55 7.63 -12.96 4.21
C ALA A 55 6.40 -12.15 4.65
N ASP A 56 5.37 -12.07 3.81
CA ASP A 56 4.09 -11.43 4.13
C ASP A 56 3.34 -12.18 5.25
N LEU A 57 3.27 -13.52 5.21
CA LEU A 57 2.64 -14.32 6.27
C LEU A 57 3.37 -14.15 7.62
N LYS A 58 4.71 -14.21 7.63
CA LYS A 58 5.51 -13.83 8.80
C LYS A 58 5.20 -12.40 9.22
N SER A 59 5.11 -11.44 8.31
CA SER A 59 4.90 -10.03 8.65
C SER A 59 3.60 -9.80 9.42
N PHE A 60 2.53 -10.53 9.07
CA PHE A 60 1.22 -10.47 9.70
C PHE A 60 1.25 -10.98 11.15
N VAL A 61 1.99 -12.05 11.44
CA VAL A 61 2.14 -12.59 12.81
C VAL A 61 3.32 -12.00 13.60
N THR A 62 4.22 -11.24 12.99
CA THR A 62 5.46 -10.73 13.64
C THR A 62 5.37 -9.29 14.15
N THR A 63 4.31 -8.55 13.86
CA THR A 63 4.33 -7.09 14.07
C THR A 63 4.23 -6.70 15.54
N ASP A 64 5.41 -6.43 16.10
CA ASP A 64 5.64 -5.61 17.27
C ASP A 64 5.43 -4.11 16.92
N GLU A 65 4.92 -3.32 17.87
CA GLU A 65 4.81 -1.84 17.91
C GLU A 65 4.82 -1.05 16.60
N ASP A 66 3.63 -0.67 16.13
CA ASP A 66 3.33 0.31 15.07
C ASP A 66 4.18 0.17 13.79
N GLY A 67 4.61 -1.06 13.52
CA GLY A 67 5.44 -1.42 12.38
C GLY A 67 4.67 -1.47 11.06
N THR A 68 5.27 -0.89 10.02
CA THR A 68 4.97 -1.25 8.63
C THR A 68 5.45 -2.67 8.36
N VAL A 69 4.59 -3.51 7.78
CA VAL A 69 4.95 -4.85 7.28
C VAL A 69 6.18 -4.80 6.37
N SER A 70 7.23 -5.56 6.72
CA SER A 70 8.43 -5.69 5.88
C SER A 70 8.22 -6.72 4.77
N GLY A 71 7.67 -6.26 3.64
CA GLY A 71 7.36 -7.12 2.49
C GLY A 71 6.86 -6.30 1.30
N ARG A 72 5.94 -6.87 0.52
CA ARG A 72 5.25 -6.16 -0.58
C ARG A 72 4.14 -5.21 -0.06
N TYR A 73 3.86 -5.27 1.24
CA TYR A 73 2.70 -4.66 1.90
C TYR A 73 3.10 -3.59 2.93
N ASN A 74 4.13 -2.78 2.66
CA ASN A 74 4.63 -1.74 3.58
C ASN A 74 3.55 -0.72 4.04
N ASP A 75 2.45 -0.60 3.32
CA ASP A 75 1.32 0.28 3.66
C ASP A 75 0.29 -0.37 4.60
N ALA A 76 0.37 -1.70 4.81
CA ALA A 76 -0.44 -2.39 5.80
C ALA A 76 0.07 -2.04 7.21
N ARG A 77 -0.62 -1.10 7.86
CA ARG A 77 -0.38 -0.71 9.26
C ARG A 77 -1.13 -1.67 10.18
N LEU A 78 -0.45 -2.17 11.21
CA LEU A 78 -0.98 -3.09 12.21
C LEU A 78 -0.66 -2.53 13.60
N THR A 79 -1.61 -2.59 14.54
CA THR A 79 -1.44 -1.99 15.89
C THR A 79 -0.87 -3.01 16.88
N ARG A 80 -0.07 -2.54 17.83
CA ARG A 80 0.44 -3.38 18.94
C ARG A 80 -0.74 -4.02 19.69
N ASN A 81 -0.60 -5.30 20.06
CA ASN A 81 -1.59 -6.09 20.81
C ASN A 81 -2.96 -6.28 20.11
N GLN A 82 -3.15 -5.81 18.87
CA GLN A 82 -4.37 -6.07 18.09
C GLN A 82 -4.53 -7.58 17.84
N PHE A 83 -5.71 -8.12 18.17
CA PHE A 83 -6.00 -9.54 17.93
C PHE A 83 -5.94 -9.88 16.44
N ARG A 84 -5.20 -10.95 16.12
CA ARG A 84 -4.96 -11.42 14.76
C ARG A 84 -5.14 -12.93 14.73
N ALA A 85 -5.96 -13.40 13.79
CA ALA A 85 -6.18 -14.80 13.52
C ALA A 85 -5.82 -15.15 12.08
N LEU A 86 -5.36 -16.38 11.91
CA LEU A 86 -5.14 -17.06 10.63
C LEU A 86 -6.08 -18.25 10.61
N ALA A 87 -6.92 -18.35 9.58
CA ALA A 87 -7.80 -19.47 9.33
C ALA A 87 -7.63 -19.92 7.88
N SER A 88 -7.58 -21.23 7.67
CA SER A 88 -7.51 -21.85 6.36
C SER A 88 -8.20 -23.20 6.44
N ASN A 89 -9.09 -23.49 5.50
CA ASN A 89 -9.72 -24.80 5.34
C ASN A 89 -8.89 -25.73 4.43
N ASP A 90 -7.70 -25.27 4.03
CA ASP A 90 -6.73 -25.94 3.14
C ASP A 90 -5.67 -26.67 3.99
N THR A 91 -6.00 -27.88 4.46
CA THR A 91 -5.11 -28.82 5.15
C THR A 91 -4.68 -29.95 4.22
N GLY A 92 -3.51 -30.55 4.49
CA GLY A 92 -3.07 -31.77 3.82
C GLY A 92 -3.84 -33.02 4.28
N ASP A 93 -3.37 -34.18 3.84
CA ASP A 93 -3.93 -35.48 4.21
C ASP A 93 -3.88 -35.73 5.72
N GLU A 94 -4.83 -36.54 6.22
CA GLU A 94 -4.90 -36.92 7.63
C GLU A 94 -3.61 -37.62 8.10
N PRO A 95 -3.15 -37.40 9.34
CA PRO A 95 -1.95 -38.05 9.85
C PRO A 95 -2.11 -39.56 10.01
N GLU A 96 -1.31 -40.32 9.27
CA GLU A 96 -1.19 -41.78 9.37
C GLU A 96 -0.67 -42.22 10.75
N GLY A 97 -1.12 -43.38 11.23
CA GLY A 97 -0.57 -44.03 12.44
C GLY A 97 -1.06 -43.49 13.79
N VAL A 98 -1.99 -42.54 13.82
CA VAL A 98 -2.54 -41.96 15.05
C VAL A 98 -3.67 -42.83 15.61
N LEU A 99 -3.60 -43.20 16.89
CA LEU A 99 -4.63 -44.01 17.55
C LEU A 99 -5.82 -43.14 18.01
N PRO A 100 -7.05 -43.70 18.10
CA PRO A 100 -8.20 -42.97 18.63
C PRO A 100 -7.95 -42.35 20.01
N SER A 101 -7.17 -43.05 20.85
CA SER A 101 -6.75 -42.64 22.20
C SER A 101 -5.83 -41.42 22.28
N ASP A 102 -5.23 -40.98 21.16
CA ASP A 102 -4.12 -40.05 21.23
C ASP A 102 -4.58 -38.61 21.47
N THR A 103 -4.06 -38.02 22.54
CA THR A 103 -4.32 -36.62 22.96
C THR A 103 -3.27 -35.64 22.41
N THR A 104 -2.34 -36.13 21.59
CA THR A 104 -1.27 -35.37 20.95
C THR A 104 -1.01 -35.89 19.53
N LEU A 105 -0.40 -35.05 18.68
CA LEU A 105 0.14 -35.43 17.37
C LEU A 105 1.65 -35.20 17.34
N ASP A 106 2.38 -35.99 16.54
CA ASP A 106 3.79 -35.73 16.24
C ASP A 106 4.00 -34.36 15.53
N PRO A 107 4.99 -33.54 15.93
CA PRO A 107 5.21 -32.23 15.32
C PRO A 107 5.63 -32.23 13.84
N GLU A 108 6.26 -33.29 13.32
CA GLU A 108 6.57 -33.40 11.88
C GLU A 108 5.33 -33.79 11.08
N ALA A 109 4.51 -34.72 11.60
CA ALA A 109 3.20 -35.04 11.03
C ALA A 109 2.28 -33.81 10.99
N PHE A 110 2.30 -32.96 12.03
CA PHE A 110 1.59 -31.68 12.02
C PHE A 110 2.15 -30.67 11.00
N ILE A 111 3.45 -30.69 10.72
CA ILE A 111 4.05 -29.87 9.65
C ILE A 111 3.64 -30.39 8.26
N LYS A 112 3.56 -31.72 8.05
CA LYS A 112 2.99 -32.34 6.82
C LYS A 112 1.53 -31.89 6.62
N LEU A 113 0.71 -31.96 7.66
CA LEU A 113 -0.70 -31.53 7.65
C LEU A 113 -0.89 -30.04 7.28
N LEU A 114 0.06 -29.18 7.66
CA LEU A 114 0.06 -27.76 7.28
C LEU A 114 0.73 -27.46 5.93
N GLY A 115 1.05 -28.50 5.14
CA GLY A 115 1.71 -28.39 3.83
C GLY A 115 1.06 -27.40 2.86
N PRO A 116 -0.25 -27.50 2.54
CA PRO A 116 -0.91 -26.62 1.57
C PRO A 116 -0.88 -25.13 1.98
N LEU A 117 -1.02 -24.84 3.27
CA LEU A 117 -0.93 -23.49 3.83
C LEU A 117 0.45 -22.85 3.67
N PHE A 118 1.52 -23.67 3.62
CA PHE A 118 2.91 -23.18 3.60
C PHE A 118 3.66 -23.41 2.29
N ALA A 119 3.14 -24.21 1.36
CA ALA A 119 3.61 -24.36 -0.03
C ALA A 119 5.15 -24.44 -0.18
N ASP A 120 5.71 -25.59 0.22
CA ASP A 120 7.14 -25.94 0.16
C ASP A 120 8.10 -25.00 0.94
N ALA A 121 7.57 -24.14 1.82
CA ALA A 121 8.39 -23.22 2.60
C ALA A 121 9.33 -23.95 3.56
N HIS A 122 10.63 -23.66 3.43
CA HIS A 122 11.69 -24.23 4.24
C HIS A 122 11.40 -24.16 5.76
N LYS A 123 11.40 -25.29 6.47
CA LYS A 123 11.02 -25.51 7.90
C LYS A 123 11.32 -24.36 8.90
N LYS A 124 12.49 -23.72 8.83
CA LYS A 124 12.83 -22.52 9.66
C LYS A 124 11.84 -21.35 9.52
N ASP A 125 11.18 -21.24 8.37
CA ASP A 125 10.21 -20.20 8.04
C ASP A 125 8.81 -20.53 8.57
N ILE A 126 8.38 -21.80 8.43
CA ILE A 126 7.18 -22.35 9.08
C ILE A 126 7.27 -22.14 10.60
N LEU A 127 8.38 -22.55 11.22
CA LEU A 127 8.63 -22.32 12.65
C LEU A 127 8.70 -20.82 13.02
N ALA A 128 9.03 -19.92 12.07
CA ALA A 128 8.98 -18.49 12.32
C ALA A 128 7.54 -17.93 12.35
N VAL A 129 6.56 -18.62 11.74
CA VAL A 129 5.12 -18.35 11.88
C VAL A 129 4.60 -19.01 13.15
N LEU A 130 4.74 -20.33 13.27
CA LEU A 130 4.21 -21.17 14.38
C LEU A 130 4.69 -20.78 15.79
N LYS A 131 5.73 -19.96 15.90
CA LYS A 131 6.20 -19.44 17.20
C LYS A 131 5.55 -18.14 17.68
N ARG A 132 4.53 -17.66 16.95
CA ARG A 132 3.87 -16.36 17.18
C ARG A 132 2.35 -16.40 17.15
N CYS A 133 1.76 -17.47 16.61
CA CYS A 133 0.32 -17.70 16.60
C CYS A 133 0.00 -19.06 17.23
N THR A 134 -1.13 -19.14 17.94
CA THR A 134 -1.80 -20.43 18.15
C THR A 134 -2.27 -20.89 16.77
N THR A 135 -1.95 -22.13 16.42
CA THR A 135 -2.28 -22.70 15.11
C THR A 135 -3.31 -23.80 15.30
N PHE A 136 -4.41 -23.70 14.56
CA PHE A 136 -5.48 -24.68 14.50
C PHE A 136 -5.46 -25.34 13.12
N ALA A 137 -5.53 -26.67 13.07
CA ALA A 137 -5.83 -27.42 11.85
C ALA A 137 -7.08 -28.26 12.12
N PHE A 138 -8.10 -28.09 11.29
CA PHE A 138 -9.36 -28.84 11.36
C PHE A 138 -9.30 -29.92 10.29
N THR A 139 -9.49 -31.17 10.67
CA THR A 139 -9.55 -32.31 9.74
C THR A 139 -10.88 -33.06 9.92
N ASN A 140 -11.03 -34.21 9.28
CA ASN A 140 -12.27 -35.00 9.37
C ASN A 140 -12.37 -35.72 10.73
N SER A 141 -11.24 -36.14 11.31
CA SER A 141 -11.18 -36.93 12.55
C SER A 141 -10.84 -36.12 13.81
N ALA A 142 -10.23 -34.94 13.67
CA ALA A 142 -9.76 -34.16 14.83
C ALA A 142 -9.62 -32.65 14.58
N LEU A 143 -9.55 -31.91 15.69
CA LEU A 143 -8.97 -30.57 15.75
C LEU A 143 -7.57 -30.66 16.38
N TYR A 144 -6.55 -30.26 15.63
CA TYR A 144 -5.18 -30.16 16.09
C TYR A 144 -4.84 -28.73 16.51
N VAL A 145 -4.31 -28.55 17.72
CA VAL A 145 -3.99 -27.24 18.29
C VAL A 145 -2.53 -27.19 18.74
N ARG A 146 -1.74 -26.27 18.17
CA ARG A 146 -0.36 -26.01 18.61
C ARG A 146 -0.23 -24.59 19.15
N LEU A 147 0.17 -24.46 20.41
CA LEU A 147 0.39 -23.15 21.05
C LEU A 147 1.67 -22.45 20.52
N PRO A 148 1.82 -21.12 20.71
CA PRO A 148 2.98 -20.39 20.19
C PRO A 148 4.28 -20.83 20.86
N SER A 149 5.18 -21.47 20.11
CA SER A 149 6.47 -21.94 20.63
C SER A 149 7.58 -21.94 19.57
N GLU A 150 8.78 -21.53 19.99
CA GLU A 150 10.00 -21.55 19.16
C GLU A 150 10.59 -22.96 18.98
N ARG A 151 10.13 -23.94 19.78
CA ARG A 151 10.55 -25.35 19.74
C ARG A 151 9.92 -26.06 18.53
N PRO A 152 10.69 -26.85 17.74
CA PRO A 152 10.10 -27.77 16.77
C PRO A 152 9.23 -28.81 17.48
N ASP A 153 9.78 -29.39 18.55
CA ASP A 153 9.21 -30.40 19.45
C ASP A 153 8.15 -29.84 20.43
N ALA A 154 7.41 -28.81 20.02
CA ALA A 154 6.34 -28.25 20.83
C ALA A 154 5.05 -29.06 20.68
N ILE A 155 4.41 -29.36 21.81
CA ILE A 155 3.17 -30.16 21.89
C ILE A 155 2.12 -29.66 20.90
N VAL A 156 1.67 -30.57 20.04
CA VAL A 156 0.47 -30.44 19.24
C VAL A 156 -0.61 -31.24 19.95
N HIS A 157 -1.63 -30.57 20.48
CA HIS A 157 -2.77 -31.22 21.12
C HIS A 157 -3.68 -31.79 20.03
N ARG A 158 -4.18 -33.02 20.23
CA ARG A 158 -5.20 -33.63 19.38
C ARG A 158 -6.52 -33.67 20.14
N ILE A 159 -7.55 -33.09 19.56
CA ILE A 159 -8.93 -33.14 20.06
C ILE A 159 -9.72 -34.00 19.05
N ALA A 160 -9.82 -35.30 19.32
CA ALA A 160 -10.61 -36.21 18.50
C ALA A 160 -12.10 -35.81 18.53
N LYS A 161 -12.81 -35.92 17.40
CA LYS A 161 -14.25 -35.63 17.37
C LYS A 161 -14.99 -36.51 16.34
N GLY A 162 -16.18 -36.98 16.70
CA GLY A 162 -17.09 -37.65 15.76
C GLY A 162 -17.54 -36.71 14.65
N ASP A 163 -17.84 -35.44 14.97
CA ASP A 163 -18.16 -34.44 13.95
C ASP A 163 -17.94 -33.00 14.42
N ILE A 164 -16.98 -32.25 13.85
CA ILE A 164 -16.79 -30.81 14.15
C ILE A 164 -17.50 -29.90 13.13
N HIS A 165 -18.04 -30.48 12.06
CA HIS A 165 -18.45 -29.77 10.85
C HIS A 165 -19.98 -29.67 10.72
N LYS A 166 -20.75 -30.62 11.28
CA LYS A 166 -22.22 -30.62 11.24
C LYS A 166 -22.88 -29.42 11.93
N ASP A 167 -22.42 -29.03 13.12
CA ASP A 167 -22.93 -27.81 13.77
C ASP A 167 -21.93 -27.16 14.74
N LEU A 168 -21.92 -25.83 14.74
CA LEU A 168 -21.14 -24.96 15.62
C LEU A 168 -22.03 -23.97 16.39
N LEU A 169 -23.35 -24.07 16.24
CA LEU A 169 -24.34 -23.28 16.97
C LEU A 169 -25.06 -24.17 17.99
N ALA A 170 -25.35 -23.63 19.17
CA ALA A 170 -26.33 -24.25 20.04
C ALA A 170 -27.73 -24.10 19.43
N GLU A 171 -28.66 -25.01 19.76
CA GLU A 171 -30.02 -25.01 19.21
C GLU A 171 -30.72 -23.64 19.32
N LYS A 172 -30.56 -23.00 20.48
CA LYS A 172 -31.04 -21.63 20.77
C LYS A 172 -30.55 -20.57 19.77
N ASP A 173 -29.38 -20.75 19.15
CA ASP A 173 -28.73 -19.76 18.29
C ASP A 173 -28.98 -19.99 16.80
N LYS A 174 -29.42 -21.20 16.40
CA LYS A 174 -29.69 -21.55 14.99
C LYS A 174 -30.72 -20.62 14.35
N HIS A 175 -31.81 -20.32 15.07
CA HIS A 175 -32.84 -19.40 14.58
C HIS A 175 -32.31 -17.97 14.43
N LEU A 176 -31.57 -17.45 15.43
CA LEU A 176 -30.92 -16.14 15.38
C LEU A 176 -29.96 -16.02 14.18
N TYR A 177 -29.18 -17.07 13.90
CA TYR A 177 -28.29 -17.10 12.75
C TYR A 177 -29.04 -17.11 11.41
N ASN A 178 -30.18 -17.81 11.33
CA ASN A 178 -31.02 -17.80 10.14
C ASN A 178 -31.70 -16.43 9.93
N THR A 179 -32.13 -15.74 11.00
CA THR A 179 -32.58 -14.34 10.94
C THR A 179 -31.45 -13.38 10.53
N TYR A 180 -30.22 -13.63 10.99
CA TYR A 180 -29.04 -12.87 10.55
C TYR A 180 -28.75 -13.05 9.05
N LYS A 181 -28.92 -14.27 8.49
CA LYS A 181 -28.78 -14.52 7.04
C LYS A 181 -29.77 -13.71 6.19
N THR A 182 -30.97 -13.39 6.69
CA THR A 182 -31.93 -12.52 5.97
C THR A 182 -31.63 -11.02 6.14
N GLY A 183 -30.55 -10.67 6.85
CA GLY A 183 -30.09 -9.29 7.07
C GLY A 183 -30.61 -8.64 8.35
N LEU A 184 -31.39 -9.35 9.17
CA LEU A 184 -31.97 -8.84 10.40
C LEU A 184 -31.10 -9.24 11.61
N THR A 185 -30.56 -8.26 12.34
CA THR A 185 -29.79 -8.53 13.56
C THR A 185 -30.73 -8.55 14.77
N VAL A 186 -31.06 -9.76 15.22
CA VAL A 186 -31.84 -10.01 16.44
C VAL A 186 -30.93 -10.64 17.49
N TYR A 187 -31.13 -10.28 18.76
CA TYR A 187 -30.39 -10.82 19.90
C TYR A 187 -31.33 -11.67 20.77
N GLY A 188 -30.86 -12.83 21.24
CA GLY A 188 -31.61 -13.66 22.19
C GLY A 188 -31.74 -13.00 23.57
N ALA A 189 -32.74 -13.39 24.36
CA ALA A 189 -33.04 -12.78 25.66
C ALA A 189 -31.85 -12.83 26.65
N SER A 190 -31.03 -13.87 26.58
CA SER A 190 -29.82 -14.06 27.40
C SER A 190 -28.59 -13.28 26.93
N HIS A 191 -28.64 -12.60 25.76
CA HIS A 191 -27.45 -12.05 25.11
C HIS A 191 -26.65 -11.07 25.99
N ALA A 192 -27.32 -10.26 26.81
CA ALA A 192 -26.63 -9.33 27.71
C ALA A 192 -25.79 -10.07 28.78
N ALA A 193 -26.38 -11.06 29.45
CA ALA A 193 -25.71 -11.87 30.46
C ALA A 193 -24.60 -12.75 29.85
N GLU A 194 -24.80 -13.29 28.64
CA GLU A 194 -23.77 -14.04 27.91
C GLU A 194 -22.58 -13.16 27.52
N VAL A 195 -22.83 -11.89 27.14
CA VAL A 195 -21.78 -10.91 26.85
C VAL A 195 -21.02 -10.49 28.11
N GLU A 196 -21.70 -10.39 29.25
CA GLU A 196 -21.08 -10.14 30.55
C GLU A 196 -20.23 -11.32 31.01
N GLN A 197 -20.72 -12.55 30.86
CA GLN A 197 -19.97 -13.78 31.16
C GLN A 197 -18.75 -13.96 30.24
N GLU A 198 -18.90 -13.74 28.91
CA GLU A 198 -17.76 -13.74 27.96
C GLU A 198 -16.72 -12.68 28.35
N GLN A 199 -17.16 -11.56 28.92
CA GLN A 199 -16.28 -10.48 29.31
C GLN A 199 -15.57 -10.73 30.65
N ALA A 200 -16.27 -11.24 31.67
CA ALA A 200 -15.68 -11.60 32.96
C ALA A 200 -14.60 -12.68 32.80
N MET A 201 -14.84 -13.69 31.95
CA MET A 201 -13.85 -14.71 31.60
C MET A 201 -12.58 -14.11 30.96
N ILE A 202 -12.72 -13.10 30.10
CA ILE A 202 -11.58 -12.42 29.47
C ILE A 202 -10.82 -11.54 30.48
N ASP A 203 -11.50 -10.96 31.46
CA ASP A 203 -10.90 -10.14 32.52
C ASP A 203 -10.08 -11.04 33.48
N GLU A 204 -10.71 -12.09 34.03
CA GLU A 204 -10.08 -13.13 34.85
C GLU A 204 -8.83 -13.71 34.17
N ARG A 205 -8.91 -14.06 32.88
CA ARG A 205 -7.79 -14.67 32.14
C ARG A 205 -6.71 -13.65 31.75
N ALA A 206 -7.03 -12.36 31.65
CA ALA A 206 -6.04 -11.30 31.48
C ALA A 206 -5.25 -11.04 32.78
N GLU A 207 -5.89 -11.12 33.94
CA GLU A 207 -5.25 -11.05 35.25
C GLU A 207 -4.40 -12.29 35.54
N TYR A 208 -4.94 -13.49 35.25
CA TYR A 208 -4.21 -14.76 35.37
C TYR A 208 -2.92 -14.74 34.54
N LEU A 209 -2.99 -14.29 33.27
CA LEU A 209 -1.82 -14.11 32.40
C LEU A 209 -0.79 -13.13 32.99
N ALA A 210 -1.22 -12.07 33.69
CA ALA A 210 -0.33 -11.10 34.32
C ALA A 210 0.44 -11.67 35.53
N GLY A 211 -0.06 -12.75 36.16
CA GLY A 211 0.63 -13.46 37.24
C GLY A 211 1.89 -14.24 36.81
N PHE A 212 2.09 -14.49 35.51
CA PHE A 212 3.23 -15.26 35.02
C PHE A 212 4.47 -14.39 34.76
N PRO A 213 5.65 -14.74 35.29
CA PRO A 213 6.87 -13.92 35.13
C PRO A 213 7.40 -13.89 33.69
N ASN A 214 6.96 -14.82 32.83
CA ASN A 214 7.18 -14.77 31.39
C ASN A 214 6.17 -15.65 30.64
N ILE A 215 5.95 -15.35 29.35
CA ILE A 215 4.96 -16.03 28.50
C ILE A 215 5.22 -17.53 28.27
N LYS A 216 6.45 -18.03 28.41
CA LYS A 216 6.74 -19.47 28.24
C LYS A 216 6.16 -20.29 29.39
N ASN A 217 6.18 -19.75 30.61
CA ASN A 217 5.56 -20.40 31.76
C ASN A 217 4.03 -20.49 31.57
N TYR A 218 3.39 -19.40 31.12
CA TYR A 218 1.97 -19.38 30.79
C TYR A 218 1.59 -20.38 29.68
N VAL A 219 2.40 -20.46 28.60
CA VAL A 219 2.17 -21.43 27.52
C VAL A 219 2.35 -22.87 28.02
N GLN A 220 3.30 -23.13 28.93
CA GLN A 220 3.47 -24.46 29.51
C GLN A 220 2.31 -24.84 30.45
N ASP A 221 1.84 -23.90 31.26
CA ASP A 221 0.65 -24.07 32.09
C ASP A 221 -0.60 -24.36 31.23
N CYS A 222 -0.83 -23.59 30.16
CA CYS A 222 -1.90 -23.86 29.20
C CYS A 222 -1.77 -25.24 28.54
N ASN A 223 -0.56 -25.68 28.17
CA ASN A 223 -0.34 -27.04 27.65
C ASN A 223 -0.71 -28.10 28.70
N ASN A 224 -0.32 -27.91 29.96
CA ASN A 224 -0.63 -28.83 31.05
C ASN A 224 -2.15 -28.90 31.27
N ALA A 225 -2.82 -27.75 31.40
CA ALA A 225 -4.27 -27.67 31.59
C ALA A 225 -5.07 -28.29 30.43
N LEU A 226 -4.64 -28.10 29.17
CA LEU A 226 -5.22 -28.76 28.01
C LEU A 226 -5.03 -30.28 28.05
N GLN A 227 -3.83 -30.77 28.41
CA GLN A 227 -3.58 -32.20 28.54
C GLN A 227 -4.35 -32.84 29.71
N THR A 228 -4.54 -32.12 30.83
CA THR A 228 -5.41 -32.56 31.92
C THR A 228 -6.89 -32.59 31.48
N TRP A 229 -7.36 -31.58 30.74
CA TRP A 229 -8.74 -31.57 30.25
C TRP A 229 -9.02 -32.69 29.23
N LEU A 230 -8.05 -33.01 28.37
CA LEU A 230 -8.13 -34.09 27.37
C LEU A 230 -8.04 -35.52 27.95
N ARG A 231 -7.88 -35.69 29.26
CA ARG A 231 -7.70 -37.00 29.93
C ARG A 231 -8.80 -37.22 30.99
N PRO A 232 -9.54 -38.34 30.97
CA PRO A 232 -9.58 -39.37 29.91
C PRO A 232 -10.06 -38.80 28.57
N VAL A 233 -9.83 -39.54 27.49
CA VAL A 233 -10.01 -39.10 26.09
C VAL A 233 -11.46 -38.66 25.86
N ARG A 234 -11.67 -37.34 25.76
CA ARG A 234 -12.99 -36.75 25.54
C ARG A 234 -13.39 -36.83 24.06
N VAL A 235 -14.07 -37.90 23.69
CA VAL A 235 -14.93 -37.88 22.50
C VAL A 235 -16.12 -36.97 22.79
N LEU A 236 -16.34 -35.94 21.98
CA LEU A 236 -17.55 -35.12 22.09
C LEU A 236 -18.72 -35.88 21.44
N PRO A 237 -19.91 -35.90 22.06
CA PRO A 237 -21.06 -36.65 21.55
C PRO A 237 -21.57 -36.10 20.21
N ASP A 238 -22.18 -36.98 19.43
CA ASP A 238 -22.78 -36.63 18.14
C ASP A 238 -24.06 -35.79 18.29
N SER A 239 -24.35 -35.01 17.26
CA SER A 239 -25.60 -34.24 17.17
C SER A 239 -26.76 -35.16 16.77
N PRO A 240 -27.95 -35.06 17.41
CA PRO A 240 -29.06 -35.99 17.18
C PRO A 240 -29.63 -35.99 15.75
N ASP A 241 -29.37 -34.95 14.95
CA ASP A 241 -29.90 -34.81 13.58
C ASP A 241 -29.03 -35.47 12.48
N SER A 242 -28.25 -36.50 12.79
CA SER A 242 -27.50 -37.24 11.76
C SER A 242 -28.42 -38.26 11.05
N PRO A 243 -28.68 -38.14 9.74
CA PRO A 243 -29.47 -39.13 9.01
C PRO A 243 -28.77 -40.49 9.01
N GLN A 244 -29.53 -41.57 9.19
CA GLN A 244 -29.00 -42.93 9.10
C GLN A 244 -28.47 -43.21 7.68
N GLN A 245 -27.20 -43.58 7.56
CA GLN A 245 -26.61 -43.96 6.28
C GLN A 245 -27.15 -45.32 5.83
N ASN A 246 -28.08 -45.30 4.87
CA ASN A 246 -28.51 -46.47 4.10
C ASN A 246 -28.82 -46.04 2.66
N GLY A 247 -28.20 -46.70 1.68
CA GLY A 247 -28.43 -46.48 0.25
C GLY A 247 -27.45 -45.50 -0.42
N GLU A 248 -26.85 -45.93 -1.52
CA GLU A 248 -26.06 -45.09 -2.42
C GLU A 248 -26.98 -44.16 -3.24
N GLN A 249 -26.68 -42.86 -3.29
CA GLN A 249 -27.14 -41.98 -4.38
C GLN A 249 -26.08 -40.93 -4.73
N PRO A 250 -26.05 -40.43 -5.99
CA PRO A 250 -24.89 -39.76 -6.55
C PRO A 250 -24.73 -38.29 -6.13
N ALA A 251 -23.58 -37.70 -6.48
CA ALA A 251 -23.17 -36.35 -6.11
C ALA A 251 -24.14 -35.24 -6.60
N GLY A 252 -25.07 -34.82 -5.74
CA GLY A 252 -25.92 -33.65 -5.93
C GLY A 252 -25.20 -32.34 -5.56
N ASP A 253 -25.30 -31.33 -6.44
CA ASP A 253 -24.67 -30.01 -6.30
C ASP A 253 -25.24 -29.19 -5.12
N LEU A 254 -24.71 -29.42 -3.91
CA LEU A 254 -25.05 -28.66 -2.70
C LEU A 254 -24.53 -27.21 -2.76
N ARG A 255 -25.25 -26.38 -3.51
CA ARG A 255 -24.97 -24.94 -3.67
C ARG A 255 -25.17 -24.16 -2.37
N LEU A 256 -24.11 -24.10 -1.55
CA LEU A 256 -23.98 -23.13 -0.47
C LEU A 256 -24.23 -21.71 -0.99
N SER A 257 -25.16 -21.00 -0.35
CA SER A 257 -25.71 -19.74 -0.85
C SER A 257 -24.64 -18.64 -0.99
N LEU A 258 -24.53 -18.04 -2.17
CA LEU A 258 -23.56 -16.99 -2.54
C LEU A 258 -23.77 -15.61 -1.86
N TYR A 259 -24.39 -15.56 -0.67
CA TYR A 259 -24.97 -14.35 -0.07
C TYR A 259 -24.38 -13.93 1.30
N ILE A 260 -23.05 -14.05 1.47
CA ILE A 260 -22.32 -13.28 2.51
C ILE A 260 -21.18 -12.50 1.85
N GLY A 261 -21.52 -11.37 1.22
CA GLY A 261 -20.55 -10.49 0.56
C GLY A 261 -21.01 -9.04 0.46
N THR A 262 -20.30 -8.13 1.11
CA THR A 262 -20.47 -6.66 0.98
C THR A 262 -19.82 -6.15 -0.32
N GLY A 263 -20.22 -6.70 -1.46
CA GLY A 263 -19.86 -6.21 -2.78
C GLY A 263 -20.86 -5.17 -3.30
N PRO A 264 -20.44 -4.22 -4.15
CA PRO A 264 -21.38 -3.30 -4.80
C PRO A 264 -22.30 -4.10 -5.75
N LYS A 265 -23.63 -3.92 -5.62
CA LYS A 265 -24.60 -4.52 -6.56
C LYS A 265 -24.33 -4.01 -7.97
N VAL A 266 -24.04 -4.92 -8.90
CA VAL A 266 -23.98 -4.62 -10.33
C VAL A 266 -25.42 -4.60 -10.85
N ASN A 267 -26.03 -3.42 -10.94
CA ASN A 267 -27.31 -3.22 -11.62
C ASN A 267 -27.13 -3.39 -13.14
N ARG A 268 -27.00 -4.64 -13.61
CA ARG A 268 -27.29 -4.99 -15.00
C ARG A 268 -28.81 -5.01 -15.14
N VAL A 269 -29.35 -3.98 -15.78
CA VAL A 269 -30.70 -4.04 -16.36
C VAL A 269 -30.59 -4.83 -17.65
N ASP A 270 -31.35 -5.91 -17.79
CA ASP A 270 -31.33 -6.72 -19.01
C ASP A 270 -31.88 -5.92 -20.21
N ARG A 271 -31.04 -5.78 -21.24
CA ARG A 271 -31.41 -5.14 -22.50
C ARG A 271 -32.01 -6.16 -23.47
N ALA A 272 -33.13 -6.76 -23.07
CA ALA A 272 -33.76 -7.88 -23.77
C ALA A 272 -35.23 -7.66 -24.18
N SER A 273 -35.79 -6.45 -24.02
CA SER A 273 -37.09 -6.08 -24.62
C SER A 273 -37.38 -4.58 -24.56
N PHE A 274 -36.91 -3.81 -25.56
CA PHE A 274 -37.55 -2.52 -25.87
C PHE A 274 -37.41 -2.20 -27.36
N VAL A 275 -38.52 -2.32 -28.10
CA VAL A 275 -38.61 -1.94 -29.51
C VAL A 275 -38.89 -0.44 -29.58
N ILE A 276 -38.14 0.27 -30.41
CA ILE A 276 -38.44 1.65 -30.81
C ILE A 276 -38.84 1.59 -32.29
N PRO A 277 -40.00 2.16 -32.69
CA PRO A 277 -40.49 2.08 -34.07
C PRO A 277 -39.64 2.91 -35.02
N ASP A 278 -39.74 2.61 -36.32
CA ASP A 278 -39.06 3.32 -37.39
C ASP A 278 -39.40 4.82 -37.44
N SER A 279 -38.37 5.65 -37.62
CA SER A 279 -38.48 6.93 -38.30
C SER A 279 -37.24 7.14 -39.17
N SER A 280 -37.45 7.34 -40.47
CA SER A 280 -36.39 7.42 -41.46
C SER A 280 -35.56 8.71 -41.37
N VAL A 281 -34.27 8.65 -41.75
CA VAL A 281 -33.54 9.58 -42.65
C VAL A 281 -32.02 9.28 -42.66
N SER A 282 -31.34 9.63 -43.76
CA SER A 282 -29.87 9.67 -43.94
C SER A 282 -29.07 8.35 -43.94
N LYS A 283 -29.05 7.67 -45.09
CA LYS A 283 -27.99 6.71 -45.48
C LYS A 283 -26.72 7.45 -45.96
N ALA A 284 -25.53 7.06 -45.48
CA ALA A 284 -24.24 7.23 -46.19
C ALA A 284 -23.17 6.30 -45.59
N ARG A 285 -22.85 5.11 -46.11
CA ARG A 285 -22.24 4.75 -47.42
C ARG A 285 -20.72 4.99 -47.51
N ARG A 286 -19.93 3.97 -47.14
CA ARG A 286 -18.84 3.43 -48.01
C ARG A 286 -18.34 2.05 -47.55
N ILE A 287 -18.08 1.18 -48.52
CA ILE A 287 -17.49 -0.16 -48.40
C ILE A 287 -16.28 -0.24 -49.33
N ARG A 288 -15.21 -0.92 -48.89
CA ARG A 288 -14.11 -1.57 -49.65
C ARG A 288 -13.32 -2.40 -48.63
N GLY A 289 -12.80 -3.60 -48.89
CA GLY A 289 -12.82 -4.43 -50.11
C GLY A 289 -11.52 -5.25 -50.16
N LYS A 290 -11.59 -6.58 -49.99
CA LYS A 290 -10.42 -7.50 -50.02
C LYS A 290 -10.19 -8.07 -51.43
N SER A 291 -8.95 -8.50 -51.72
CA SER A 291 -8.52 -9.65 -52.57
C SER A 291 -6.96 -9.65 -52.68
N PRO A 292 -6.27 -10.68 -53.22
CA PRO A 292 -5.88 -11.89 -52.47
C PRO A 292 -4.37 -12.25 -52.61
N VAL A 293 -3.99 -13.49 -52.25
CA VAL A 293 -2.61 -14.08 -52.30
C VAL A 293 -2.45 -15.00 -53.54
N PRO A 294 -1.21 -15.30 -54.00
CA PRO A 294 -0.52 -16.58 -53.71
C PRO A 294 0.97 -16.38 -53.30
N GLU A 295 1.69 -17.21 -52.54
CA GLU A 295 1.80 -18.68 -52.35
C GLU A 295 2.88 -19.36 -53.23
N THR A 296 3.89 -19.98 -52.60
CA THR A 296 4.87 -20.94 -53.20
C THR A 296 5.72 -21.63 -52.12
N ALA A 297 6.07 -22.92 -52.29
CA ALA A 297 7.10 -23.73 -51.58
C ALA A 297 7.23 -23.59 -50.03
N LEU A 298 6.87 -24.52 -49.14
CA LEU A 298 6.72 -25.99 -49.10
C LEU A 298 8.01 -26.87 -49.05
N LEU A 299 8.13 -27.60 -47.93
CA LEU A 299 8.78 -28.91 -47.66
C LEU A 299 10.30 -29.07 -47.46
N GLY A 300 10.62 -29.96 -46.50
CA GLY A 300 11.91 -30.68 -46.32
C GLY A 300 12.78 -30.22 -45.13
N MET A 301 13.26 -31.08 -44.22
CA MET A 301 12.77 -32.37 -43.70
C MET A 301 13.46 -32.65 -42.34
N ALA A 302 13.05 -33.69 -41.59
CA ALA A 302 13.67 -34.06 -40.31
C ALA A 302 14.32 -35.45 -40.37
N ALA A 303 15.45 -35.63 -39.67
CA ALA A 303 16.10 -36.94 -39.45
C ALA A 303 16.92 -36.96 -38.14
N SER A 304 17.08 -38.16 -37.57
CA SER A 304 17.43 -38.38 -36.16
C SER A 304 18.89 -38.81 -35.91
N ALA A 305 19.43 -38.33 -34.78
CA ALA A 305 20.14 -39.08 -33.72
C ALA A 305 21.45 -39.89 -33.95
N SER A 306 22.18 -39.98 -32.82
CA SER A 306 23.13 -41.05 -32.40
C SER A 306 24.58 -41.04 -32.90
N SER A 307 25.52 -40.70 -32.01
CA SER A 307 26.47 -41.66 -31.38
C SER A 307 27.47 -40.94 -30.46
N ALA A 308 28.11 -41.69 -29.54
CA ALA A 308 29.22 -41.25 -28.68
C ALA A 308 30.45 -42.18 -28.92
N PRO A 309 31.67 -41.89 -28.40
CA PRO A 309 31.99 -42.34 -27.04
C PRO A 309 33.07 -41.57 -26.22
N LEU A 310 32.95 -41.71 -24.89
CA LEU A 310 33.96 -41.99 -23.84
C LEU A 310 35.27 -41.17 -23.58
N HIS A 311 35.49 -41.03 -22.25
CA HIS A 311 36.66 -40.78 -21.37
C HIS A 311 38.03 -41.43 -21.73
N PRO A 312 39.16 -41.13 -21.01
CA PRO A 312 39.36 -40.53 -19.66
C PRO A 312 40.13 -39.16 -19.70
N ASP A 313 40.85 -38.57 -18.71
CA ASP A 313 41.35 -38.89 -17.34
C ASP A 313 41.37 -37.60 -16.45
N GLU A 314 41.48 -37.50 -15.10
CA GLU A 314 41.55 -38.42 -13.93
C GLU A 314 42.94 -38.65 -13.22
N GLN A 315 43.39 -37.70 -12.34
CA GLN A 315 44.41 -37.96 -11.28
C GLN A 315 44.26 -37.07 -10.00
N GLU A 316 44.70 -37.60 -8.84
CA GLU A 316 44.47 -37.06 -7.47
C GLU A 316 45.72 -36.43 -6.78
N THR A 317 45.68 -36.30 -5.44
CA THR A 317 46.74 -35.92 -4.46
C THR A 317 46.92 -34.40 -4.22
N LEU A 318 47.25 -33.89 -3.02
CA LEU A 318 47.31 -34.48 -1.67
C LEU A 318 47.11 -33.39 -0.57
N VAL A 319 47.24 -33.77 0.71
CA VAL A 319 47.26 -32.91 1.92
C VAL A 319 48.63 -33.04 2.61
N PRO A 320 49.09 -32.03 3.36
CA PRO A 320 49.59 -32.32 4.70
C PRO A 320 49.18 -31.30 5.79
N GLU A 321 49.06 -31.78 7.03
CA GLU A 321 49.02 -30.98 8.27
C GLU A 321 50.39 -31.07 8.97
N ILE A 322 50.95 -29.95 9.46
CA ILE A 322 51.88 -29.90 10.62
C ILE A 322 51.68 -28.55 11.34
N ASP A 323 51.74 -28.60 12.68
CA ASP A 323 51.87 -27.52 13.69
C ASP A 323 52.73 -28.16 14.84
N PRO A 324 53.33 -27.44 15.83
CA PRO A 324 53.32 -26.01 16.11
C PRO A 324 54.75 -25.46 16.52
N ASP A 325 54.82 -24.60 17.56
CA ASP A 325 55.97 -24.18 18.40
C ASP A 325 56.99 -23.18 17.80
N GLU A 326 57.08 -21.94 18.33
CA GLU A 326 58.07 -21.40 19.31
C GLU A 326 59.36 -20.83 18.64
N GLU A 327 60.04 -19.77 19.12
CA GLU A 327 59.87 -18.88 20.29
C GLU A 327 60.45 -17.47 19.98
N VAL A 328 60.46 -16.54 20.97
CA VAL A 328 61.47 -15.43 21.16
C VAL A 328 61.71 -14.40 20.02
N LEU A 329 61.76 -13.07 20.21
CA LEU A 329 61.27 -12.09 21.21
C LEU A 329 61.29 -10.71 20.45
N TYR A 330 61.46 -9.46 20.91
CA TYR A 330 61.67 -8.74 22.17
C TYR A 330 61.08 -7.30 21.99
N VAL A 331 60.34 -6.79 22.99
CA VAL A 331 60.40 -5.42 23.62
C VAL A 331 60.62 -4.16 22.74
N ALA A 332 59.91 -3.02 22.91
CA ALA A 332 59.46 -2.38 24.16
C ALA A 332 58.21 -1.45 24.07
N MET A 333 57.60 -1.21 25.25
CA MET A 333 56.99 0.06 25.74
C MET A 333 55.91 0.81 24.90
N GLY A 334 54.69 0.95 25.45
CA GLY A 334 53.65 1.82 24.84
C GLY A 334 52.28 1.89 25.54
N LYS A 335 52.23 2.02 26.88
CA LYS A 335 51.02 1.99 27.74
C LYS A 335 49.72 2.54 27.10
N GLN A 336 48.71 1.70 26.89
CA GLN A 336 47.31 2.14 26.75
C GLN A 336 46.47 1.73 27.98
N VAL A 337 45.63 2.66 28.44
CA VAL A 337 44.79 2.50 29.64
C VAL A 337 43.64 1.52 29.36
N ILE A 338 43.63 0.37 30.03
CA ILE A 338 42.53 -0.60 29.97
C ILE A 338 41.29 -0.01 30.67
N LYS A 339 40.41 0.64 29.90
CA LYS A 339 39.07 0.98 30.37
C LYS A 339 38.26 -0.31 30.56
N LYS A 340 38.09 -0.74 31.81
CA LYS A 340 37.19 -1.85 32.18
C LYS A 340 35.82 -1.65 31.51
N LYS A 341 35.34 -2.66 30.77
CA LYS A 341 33.99 -2.62 30.19
C LYS A 341 32.96 -2.64 31.34
N PRO A 342 31.90 -1.83 31.31
CA PRO A 342 30.83 -1.94 32.30
C PRO A 342 30.12 -3.30 32.17
N PHE A 343 29.76 -3.87 33.31
CA PHE A 343 29.17 -5.21 33.41
C PHE A 343 27.68 -5.15 32.97
N CYS A 344 27.40 -5.48 31.71
CA CYS A 344 26.03 -5.47 31.18
C CYS A 344 25.19 -6.60 31.78
N ARG A 345 24.23 -6.27 32.64
CA ARG A 345 23.12 -7.18 33.00
C ARG A 345 22.33 -7.55 31.73
N PHE A 346 21.91 -8.80 31.66
CA PHE A 346 21.19 -9.41 30.52
C PHE A 346 19.67 -9.10 30.61
N PRO A 347 18.88 -9.09 29.50
CA PRO A 347 19.25 -9.35 28.10
C PRO A 347 19.88 -8.16 27.38
N CYS A 348 21.01 -8.41 26.72
CA CYS A 348 21.59 -7.44 25.79
C CYS A 348 20.67 -7.23 24.57
N ALA A 349 20.49 -5.97 24.15
CA ALA A 349 19.58 -5.66 23.05
C ALA A 349 20.01 -6.36 21.75
N LYS A 350 19.07 -7.06 21.10
CA LYS A 350 19.28 -7.80 19.83
C LYS A 350 20.06 -6.94 18.82
N LYS A 351 21.02 -7.55 18.11
CA LYS A 351 21.98 -6.93 17.14
C LYS A 351 21.32 -6.15 15.97
N GLY A 352 20.00 -5.99 15.95
CA GLY A 352 19.25 -5.10 15.07
C GLY A 352 19.32 -3.60 15.43
N LYS A 353 19.37 -3.21 16.72
CA LYS A 353 19.49 -1.77 17.09
C LYS A 353 20.77 -1.13 16.51
N PRO A 354 21.97 -1.76 16.56
CA PRO A 354 23.15 -1.27 15.84
C PRO A 354 22.97 -1.17 14.33
N ARG A 355 22.21 -2.06 13.68
CA ARG A 355 21.90 -1.98 12.24
C ARG A 355 21.01 -0.78 11.89
N PHE A 356 20.16 -0.31 12.82
CA PHE A 356 19.37 0.90 12.62
C PHE A 356 20.22 2.17 12.77
N ILE A 357 21.13 2.20 13.74
CA ILE A 357 22.11 3.29 13.89
C ILE A 357 23.09 3.32 12.69
N LEU A 358 23.50 2.16 12.18
CA LEU A 358 24.27 2.05 10.93
C LEU A 358 23.47 2.44 9.68
N LYS A 359 22.13 2.37 9.69
CA LYS A 359 21.30 2.96 8.62
C LYS A 359 21.33 4.49 8.63
N ASN A 360 21.45 5.13 9.81
CA ASN A 360 21.73 6.58 9.88
C ASN A 360 23.12 6.92 9.34
N ASN A 361 24.06 5.97 9.41
CA ASN A 361 25.37 6.03 8.75
C ASN A 361 25.38 5.46 7.30
N LEU A 362 24.22 5.36 6.62
CA LEU A 362 24.17 5.42 5.15
C LEU A 362 24.41 6.87 4.74
N THR A 363 25.67 7.29 4.82
CA THR A 363 26.03 8.70 4.97
C THR A 363 25.64 9.55 3.75
N LYS A 364 24.81 10.57 4.00
CA LYS A 364 24.56 11.70 3.09
C LYS A 364 25.75 12.69 3.02
N THR A 365 26.94 12.17 3.32
CA THR A 365 28.25 12.79 3.35
C THR A 365 29.24 11.76 2.80
N PRO A 366 30.20 12.16 1.94
CA PRO A 366 31.15 11.23 1.36
C PRO A 366 32.13 10.72 2.42
N THR A 367 32.39 9.42 2.42
CA THR A 367 33.52 8.82 3.12
C THR A 367 34.81 9.19 2.39
N GLY A 368 35.38 10.34 2.73
CA GLY A 368 36.53 10.95 2.07
C GLY A 368 37.42 11.71 3.06
N SER A 369 38.51 12.29 2.56
CA SER A 369 39.49 12.99 3.41
C SER A 369 38.90 14.22 4.10
N LYS A 370 39.53 14.68 5.21
CA LYS A 370 39.10 15.89 5.96
C LYS A 370 38.85 17.09 5.03
N ALA A 371 39.69 17.27 4.00
CA ALA A 371 39.55 18.32 3.00
C ALA A 371 38.33 18.16 2.06
N GLN A 372 37.99 16.92 1.65
CA GLN A 372 36.76 16.64 0.92
C GLN A 372 35.51 16.87 1.79
N MET A 373 35.58 16.50 3.07
CA MET A 373 34.49 16.73 4.02
C MET A 373 34.30 18.22 4.37
N LYS A 374 35.37 19.03 4.40
CA LYS A 374 35.27 20.50 4.50
C LYS A 374 34.53 21.08 3.28
N LYS A 375 35.00 20.78 2.06
CA LYS A 375 34.35 21.20 0.80
C LYS A 375 32.92 20.68 0.63
N TRP A 376 32.60 19.53 1.25
CA TRP A 376 31.23 19.02 1.35
C TRP A 376 30.32 19.91 2.19
N LYS A 377 30.79 20.39 3.35
CA LYS A 377 30.00 21.27 4.23
C LYS A 377 29.81 22.64 3.60
N GLU A 378 30.86 23.17 2.98
CA GLU A 378 30.88 24.49 2.31
C GLU A 378 29.96 24.55 1.08
N THR A 379 29.84 23.47 0.30
CA THR A 379 28.98 23.46 -0.89
C THR A 379 27.49 23.29 -0.49
N PRO A 380 26.60 24.29 -0.67
CA PRO A 380 25.18 24.12 -0.39
C PRO A 380 24.55 23.13 -1.39
N TYR A 381 23.49 22.42 -0.97
CA TYR A 381 22.74 21.54 -1.88
C TYR A 381 21.72 22.34 -2.73
N VAL A 382 21.11 23.37 -2.14
CA VAL A 382 20.33 24.39 -2.86
C VAL A 382 20.97 25.74 -2.55
N LYS A 383 21.43 26.46 -3.58
CA LYS A 383 22.08 27.77 -3.42
C LYS A 383 21.12 28.86 -2.92
N ASN A 384 19.87 28.83 -3.38
CA ASN A 384 18.80 29.74 -2.96
C ASN A 384 17.68 28.94 -2.26
N PRO A 385 17.78 28.66 -0.94
CA PRO A 385 16.79 27.87 -0.23
C PRO A 385 15.51 28.67 0.06
N ILE A 386 14.42 28.39 -0.66
CA ILE A 386 13.09 28.89 -0.31
C ILE A 386 12.64 28.28 1.02
N LYS A 387 12.37 29.13 2.02
CA LYS A 387 11.83 28.75 3.34
C LYS A 387 10.32 28.45 3.27
N ILE A 388 9.91 27.40 2.54
CA ILE A 388 8.52 26.92 2.58
C ILE A 388 8.50 25.44 2.99
N ARG A 389 8.00 25.20 4.21
CA ARG A 389 7.49 23.91 4.66
C ARG A 389 5.97 23.96 4.58
N VAL A 390 5.40 23.49 3.47
CA VAL A 390 3.93 23.49 3.27
C VAL A 390 3.25 22.67 4.37
N ASP A 391 3.92 21.62 4.85
CA ASP A 391 3.60 20.78 6.01
C ASP A 391 3.46 21.52 7.35
N ARG A 392 3.82 22.82 7.41
CA ARG A 392 3.73 23.66 8.62
C ARG A 392 3.00 24.98 8.41
N LEU A 393 2.35 25.17 7.26
CA LEU A 393 1.50 26.34 7.05
C LEU A 393 0.17 26.12 7.80
N LYS A 394 -0.15 27.03 8.73
CA LYS A 394 -1.48 27.10 9.34
C LYS A 394 -2.47 27.43 8.22
N TRP A 395 -3.54 26.63 8.09
CA TRP A 395 -4.58 26.86 7.09
C TRP A 395 -5.30 28.20 7.37
N LYS A 396 -5.66 28.94 6.31
CA LYS A 396 -6.35 30.24 6.44
C LYS A 396 -7.75 30.09 7.06
N ARG A 397 -8.44 28.98 6.74
CA ARG A 397 -9.77 28.61 7.23
C ARG A 397 -9.76 27.17 7.78
N ASN A 398 -10.65 26.89 8.72
CA ASN A 398 -10.94 25.58 9.29
C ASN A 398 -12.44 25.25 9.11
N LEU A 399 -12.84 24.00 9.38
CA LEU A 399 -14.23 23.54 9.22
C LEU A 399 -15.25 24.40 10.00
N LYS A 400 -14.88 24.85 11.20
CA LYS A 400 -15.69 25.74 12.05
C LYS A 400 -15.93 27.15 11.48
N ASP A 401 -15.21 27.53 10.43
CA ASP A 401 -15.37 28.82 9.75
C ASP A 401 -16.43 28.73 8.62
N PHE A 402 -17.09 27.58 8.47
CA PHE A 402 -18.14 27.30 7.49
C PHE A 402 -19.39 26.61 8.10
N ILE A 403 -19.23 25.75 9.12
CA ILE A 403 -20.39 25.13 9.80
C ILE A 403 -21.22 26.20 10.52
N GLY A 404 -22.53 26.25 10.23
CA GLY A 404 -23.47 27.18 10.84
C GLY A 404 -23.36 28.63 10.37
N VAL A 405 -22.60 28.90 9.30
CA VAL A 405 -22.38 30.24 8.76
C VAL A 405 -23.37 30.55 7.64
N ASP A 406 -24.00 31.73 7.69
CA ASP A 406 -24.95 32.20 6.67
C ASP A 406 -24.34 32.29 5.26
N GLU A 407 -25.17 32.21 4.23
CA GLU A 407 -24.68 32.24 2.85
C GLU A 407 -24.06 33.59 2.46
N ASP A 408 -24.52 34.72 3.00
CA ASP A 408 -23.89 36.04 2.82
C ASP A 408 -22.45 36.07 3.35
N ALA A 409 -22.25 35.59 4.58
CA ALA A 409 -20.93 35.50 5.20
C ALA A 409 -20.03 34.46 4.49
N THR A 410 -20.60 33.35 4.04
CA THR A 410 -19.89 32.34 3.24
C THR A 410 -19.41 32.89 1.90
N VAL A 411 -20.26 33.64 1.18
CA VAL A 411 -19.87 34.29 -0.08
C VAL A 411 -18.74 35.28 0.16
N LYS A 412 -18.83 36.10 1.22
CA LYS A 412 -17.75 37.02 1.61
C LYS A 412 -16.43 36.27 1.86
N ILE A 413 -16.46 35.20 2.65
CA ILE A 413 -15.29 34.35 2.96
C ILE A 413 -14.64 33.78 1.68
N LEU A 414 -15.45 33.26 0.76
CA LEU A 414 -14.95 32.64 -0.47
C LEU A 414 -14.44 33.67 -1.50
N THR A 415 -14.97 34.89 -1.51
CA THR A 415 -14.44 36.01 -2.30
C THR A 415 -13.14 36.57 -1.68
N GLU A 416 -13.05 36.71 -0.35
CA GLU A 416 -11.81 37.04 0.38
C GLU A 416 -10.69 36.02 0.18
N ASP A 417 -11.04 34.77 -0.13
CA ASP A 417 -10.12 33.67 -0.39
C ASP A 417 -9.80 33.50 -1.89
N GLY A 418 -10.40 34.33 -2.76
CA GLY A 418 -10.18 34.31 -4.21
C GLY A 418 -10.78 33.08 -4.92
N LEU A 419 -11.71 32.38 -4.27
CA LEU A 419 -12.41 31.21 -4.82
C LEU A 419 -13.65 31.61 -5.62
N LEU A 420 -14.35 32.67 -5.22
CA LEU A 420 -15.47 33.23 -5.98
C LEU A 420 -15.09 34.57 -6.64
N PRO A 421 -15.55 34.83 -7.87
CA PRO A 421 -15.43 36.14 -8.49
C PRO A 421 -16.46 37.12 -7.89
N ASP A 422 -16.05 38.37 -7.71
CA ASP A 422 -17.01 39.46 -7.58
C ASP A 422 -17.55 39.81 -8.97
N TRP A 423 -18.83 39.57 -9.20
CA TRP A 423 -19.50 39.90 -10.46
C TRP A 423 -19.83 41.39 -10.60
N THR A 424 -19.59 42.21 -9.57
CA THR A 424 -19.95 43.64 -9.57
C THR A 424 -19.30 44.38 -10.74
N ARG A 425 -20.13 45.07 -11.54
CA ARG A 425 -19.75 45.75 -12.80
C ARG A 425 -19.25 44.84 -13.94
N MET A 426 -19.09 43.52 -13.74
CA MET A 426 -18.73 42.60 -14.83
C MET A 426 -19.83 42.51 -15.90
N THR A 427 -19.46 42.02 -17.08
CA THR A 427 -20.40 41.71 -18.17
C THR A 427 -21.28 40.51 -17.80
N CYS A 428 -22.60 40.64 -17.95
CA CYS A 428 -23.57 39.59 -17.63
C CYS A 428 -23.41 38.36 -18.54
N PRO A 429 -23.15 37.15 -17.99
CA PRO A 429 -22.92 35.92 -18.77
C PRO A 429 -24.15 35.41 -19.51
N PHE A 430 -25.35 35.93 -19.22
CA PHE A 430 -26.59 35.56 -19.92
C PHE A 430 -26.93 36.43 -21.13
N CYS A 431 -26.26 37.57 -21.33
CA CYS A 431 -26.58 38.48 -22.44
C CYS A 431 -25.37 39.24 -23.02
N ASN A 432 -24.17 39.03 -22.48
CA ASN A 432 -22.86 39.51 -22.93
C ASN A 432 -22.74 41.03 -23.17
N LEU A 433 -23.72 41.82 -22.73
CA LEU A 433 -23.88 43.24 -23.07
C LEU A 433 -24.33 44.11 -21.87
N GLY A 434 -24.92 43.53 -20.83
CA GLY A 434 -25.37 44.27 -19.65
C GLY A 434 -24.39 44.18 -18.50
N ALA A 435 -24.01 45.32 -17.91
CA ALA A 435 -23.26 45.33 -16.65
C ALA A 435 -24.09 44.75 -15.49
N VAL A 436 -23.42 44.09 -14.55
CA VAL A 436 -24.02 43.44 -13.39
C VAL A 436 -24.07 44.39 -12.17
N SER A 437 -25.09 44.25 -11.31
CA SER A 437 -25.25 45.00 -10.06
C SER A 437 -24.17 44.66 -9.03
N GLY A 438 -24.19 45.33 -7.87
CA GLY A 438 -23.55 44.75 -6.68
C GLY A 438 -24.32 43.51 -6.20
N LEU A 439 -23.71 42.72 -5.31
CA LEU A 439 -24.37 41.59 -4.66
C LEU A 439 -25.58 42.08 -3.83
N GLN A 440 -26.73 41.43 -3.97
CA GLN A 440 -27.94 41.73 -3.19
C GLN A 440 -28.19 40.60 -2.20
N SER A 441 -28.07 40.88 -0.89
CA SER A 441 -28.58 40.00 0.16
C SER A 441 -30.10 39.88 0.05
N ARG A 442 -30.63 38.70 0.40
CA ARG A 442 -32.07 38.40 0.36
C ARG A 442 -32.54 37.65 1.62
N GLY A 443 -31.91 37.94 2.76
CA GLY A 443 -32.23 37.28 4.04
C GLY A 443 -31.93 35.79 3.98
N ARG A 444 -32.94 34.94 4.20
CA ARG A 444 -32.82 33.47 4.16
C ARG A 444 -32.58 32.87 2.76
N LEU A 445 -32.48 33.67 1.70
CA LEU A 445 -32.23 33.20 0.33
C LEU A 445 -30.81 33.57 -0.12
N THR A 446 -30.14 32.63 -0.80
CA THR A 446 -28.80 32.82 -1.41
C THR A 446 -28.70 34.18 -2.09
N PRO A 447 -27.72 35.03 -1.73
CA PRO A 447 -27.58 36.36 -2.28
C PRO A 447 -27.29 36.30 -3.78
N ARG A 448 -27.76 37.29 -4.53
CA ARG A 448 -27.71 37.27 -6.00
C ARG A 448 -27.27 38.62 -6.56
N TYR A 449 -26.53 38.58 -7.65
CA TYR A 449 -26.35 39.74 -8.50
C TYR A 449 -27.49 39.81 -9.54
N ARG A 450 -27.76 40.99 -10.11
CA ARG A 450 -28.79 41.22 -11.13
C ARG A 450 -28.21 41.96 -12.34
N CYS A 451 -28.57 41.55 -13.55
CA CYS A 451 -28.21 42.29 -14.75
C CYS A 451 -28.92 43.66 -14.81
N ARG A 452 -28.17 44.76 -14.99
CA ARG A 452 -28.72 46.12 -15.06
C ARG A 452 -29.44 46.42 -16.39
N ARG A 453 -29.17 45.68 -17.47
CA ARG A 453 -29.81 45.88 -18.78
C ARG A 453 -31.31 45.54 -18.72
N LYS A 454 -32.16 46.52 -19.07
CA LYS A 454 -33.63 46.41 -19.07
C LYS A 454 -34.13 45.13 -19.76
N ALA A 455 -33.65 44.86 -20.97
CA ALA A 455 -33.99 43.68 -21.77
C ALA A 455 -33.36 42.34 -21.29
N CYS A 456 -32.85 42.26 -20.06
CA CYS A 456 -32.25 41.03 -19.54
C CYS A 456 -32.68 40.75 -18.10
N HIS A 457 -32.33 41.63 -17.15
CA HIS A 457 -32.66 41.55 -15.72
C HIS A 457 -32.42 40.22 -14.96
N LYS A 458 -31.85 39.18 -15.60
CA LYS A 458 -31.57 37.88 -14.98
C LYS A 458 -30.69 38.00 -13.74
N PHE A 459 -30.98 37.15 -12.76
CA PHE A 459 -30.18 36.98 -11.56
C PHE A 459 -29.02 36.02 -11.80
N ILE A 460 -27.86 36.33 -11.21
CA ILE A 460 -26.62 35.55 -11.28
C ILE A 460 -26.25 35.16 -9.85
N LEU A 461 -25.94 33.88 -9.63
CA LEU A 461 -25.47 33.38 -8.34
C LEU A 461 -23.95 33.61 -8.19
N PRO A 462 -23.41 33.79 -6.98
CA PRO A 462 -21.97 33.97 -6.76
C PRO A 462 -21.13 32.85 -7.37
N GLN A 463 -21.56 31.60 -7.21
CA GLN A 463 -20.94 30.40 -7.77
C GLN A 463 -21.35 30.09 -9.23
N HIS A 464 -21.97 31.03 -9.96
CA HIS A 464 -22.34 30.81 -11.35
C HIS A 464 -21.09 30.58 -12.23
N LEU A 465 -21.14 29.57 -13.11
CA LEU A 465 -20.00 29.09 -13.93
C LEU A 465 -18.73 28.67 -13.14
N HIS A 466 -18.80 28.59 -11.81
CA HIS A 466 -17.68 28.12 -11.00
C HIS A 466 -17.48 26.59 -11.19
N PRO A 467 -16.24 26.09 -11.35
CA PRO A 467 -16.04 24.70 -11.76
C PRO A 467 -16.31 23.67 -10.66
N ILE A 468 -16.17 24.02 -9.38
CA ILE A 468 -16.31 23.07 -8.25
C ILE A 468 -17.69 23.21 -7.59
N PHE A 469 -17.97 24.36 -6.97
CA PHE A 469 -19.28 24.69 -6.39
C PHE A 469 -20.39 24.69 -7.45
N THR A 470 -21.55 24.12 -7.11
CA THR A 470 -22.72 24.03 -7.99
C THR A 470 -23.96 24.65 -7.34
N SER A 471 -24.96 24.97 -8.16
CA SER A 471 -26.28 25.43 -7.72
C SER A 471 -27.37 24.53 -8.31
N THR A 472 -28.07 23.78 -7.47
CA THR A 472 -29.15 22.86 -7.84
C THR A 472 -30.38 23.15 -6.98
N MET A 473 -31.56 23.21 -7.60
CA MET A 473 -32.83 23.59 -6.95
C MET A 473 -33.65 22.37 -6.47
N GLY A 474 -33.03 21.18 -6.40
CA GLY A 474 -33.67 19.94 -5.93
C GLY A 474 -33.12 19.48 -4.57
N PRO A 475 -33.57 18.34 -4.03
CA PRO A 475 -33.13 17.82 -2.73
C PRO A 475 -31.65 17.42 -2.67
N GLU A 476 -30.97 17.21 -3.81
CA GLU A 476 -29.50 17.10 -3.88
C GLU A 476 -28.78 18.48 -3.86
N GLY A 477 -29.48 19.56 -3.51
CA GLY A 477 -28.98 20.93 -3.42
C GLY A 477 -28.41 21.24 -2.04
N HIS A 478 -27.07 21.22 -1.93
CA HIS A 478 -26.36 21.57 -0.69
C HIS A 478 -25.99 23.07 -0.66
N SER A 479 -26.07 23.70 0.50
CA SER A 479 -25.68 25.12 0.68
C SER A 479 -24.22 25.37 0.32
N LEU A 480 -23.88 26.61 -0.01
CA LEU A 480 -22.51 26.98 -0.39
C LEU A 480 -21.52 26.73 0.75
N ALA A 481 -21.95 26.89 1.99
CA ALA A 481 -21.16 26.64 3.21
C ALA A 481 -20.83 25.15 3.37
N LEU A 482 -21.79 24.28 3.08
CA LEU A 482 -21.63 22.82 3.16
C LEU A 482 -20.73 22.30 2.02
N GLN A 483 -20.85 22.88 0.82
CA GLN A 483 -19.94 22.60 -0.30
C GLN A 483 -18.50 23.08 -0.04
N ALA A 484 -18.33 24.26 0.58
CA ALA A 484 -17.01 24.75 1.00
C ALA A 484 -16.37 23.89 2.09
N SER A 485 -17.18 23.42 3.05
CA SER A 485 -16.78 22.45 4.08
C SER A 485 -16.28 21.15 3.45
N ALA A 486 -17.03 20.57 2.51
CA ALA A 486 -16.64 19.35 1.80
C ALA A 486 -15.33 19.52 1.02
N LEU A 487 -15.18 20.64 0.31
CA LEU A 487 -13.95 20.97 -0.40
C LEU A 487 -12.76 21.08 0.58
N LEU A 488 -12.92 21.76 1.72
CA LEU A 488 -11.87 21.89 2.72
C LEU A 488 -11.44 20.52 3.28
N LEU A 489 -12.38 19.67 3.69
CA LEU A 489 -12.08 18.32 4.19
C LEU A 489 -11.41 17.46 3.11
N ARG A 490 -11.82 17.61 1.85
CA ARG A 490 -11.20 16.89 0.73
C ARG A 490 -9.79 17.39 0.41
N LEU A 491 -9.55 18.70 0.48
CA LEU A 491 -8.22 19.30 0.36
C LEU A 491 -7.28 18.89 1.52
N ALA A 492 -7.83 18.66 2.72
CA ALA A 492 -7.12 18.08 3.87
C ALA A 492 -6.85 16.56 3.73
N GLY A 493 -7.30 15.92 2.63
CA GLY A 493 -7.01 14.52 2.31
C GLY A 493 -8.00 13.50 2.86
N MET A 494 -9.15 13.92 3.41
CA MET A 494 -10.14 12.97 3.94
C MET A 494 -10.76 12.08 2.83
N PRO A 495 -11.12 10.82 3.13
CA PRO A 495 -11.88 9.96 2.22
C PRO A 495 -13.29 10.49 1.95
N LEU A 496 -13.79 10.33 0.73
CA LEU A 496 -15.13 10.78 0.34
C LEU A 496 -16.25 10.15 1.22
N SER A 497 -16.09 8.89 1.63
CA SER A 497 -17.01 8.21 2.55
C SER A 497 -17.04 8.84 3.94
N SER A 498 -15.90 9.33 4.45
CA SER A 498 -15.86 10.07 5.72
C SER A 498 -16.53 11.44 5.60
N ILE A 499 -16.35 12.13 4.46
CA ILE A 499 -16.98 13.43 4.20
C ILE A 499 -18.51 13.28 4.04
N HIS A 500 -18.96 12.21 3.39
CA HIS A 500 -20.39 11.85 3.28
C HIS A 500 -21.03 11.72 4.68
N ILE A 501 -20.42 10.94 5.58
CA ILE A 501 -20.93 10.69 6.93
C ILE A 501 -20.87 11.95 7.81
N VAL A 502 -19.81 12.76 7.71
CA VAL A 502 -19.58 13.92 8.58
C VAL A 502 -20.43 15.15 8.20
N LEU A 503 -20.82 15.29 6.93
CA LEU A 503 -21.55 16.47 6.42
C LEU A 503 -22.95 16.14 5.86
N ASP A 504 -23.37 14.88 5.92
CA ASP A 504 -24.60 14.34 5.29
C ASP A 504 -24.76 14.75 3.80
N ILE A 505 -23.65 14.74 3.06
CA ILE A 505 -23.62 15.05 1.63
C ILE A 505 -23.66 13.75 0.85
N ASN A 506 -24.60 13.63 -0.09
CA ASN A 506 -24.73 12.49 -0.99
C ASN A 506 -23.39 12.17 -1.70
N HIS A 507 -22.92 10.92 -1.60
CA HIS A 507 -21.64 10.48 -2.18
C HIS A 507 -21.46 10.86 -3.66
N LYS A 508 -22.54 10.85 -4.47
CA LYS A 508 -22.50 11.24 -5.89
C LYS A 508 -22.15 12.71 -6.09
N ALA A 509 -22.55 13.59 -5.17
CA ALA A 509 -22.18 15.01 -5.19
C ALA A 509 -20.70 15.20 -4.84
N LEU A 510 -20.17 14.41 -3.90
CA LEU A 510 -18.75 14.40 -3.51
C LEU A 510 -17.85 13.84 -4.63
N GLU A 511 -18.27 12.76 -5.30
CA GLU A 511 -17.59 12.21 -6.48
C GLU A 511 -17.55 13.23 -7.64
N ARG A 512 -18.66 13.94 -7.88
CA ARG A 512 -18.75 15.03 -8.86
C ARG A 512 -17.79 16.17 -8.50
N MET A 513 -17.76 16.57 -7.22
CA MET A 513 -16.86 17.60 -6.71
C MET A 513 -15.38 17.22 -6.88
N GLU A 514 -15.00 15.98 -6.55
CA GLU A 514 -13.63 15.48 -6.72
C GLU A 514 -13.24 15.41 -8.20
N LYS A 515 -14.11 14.92 -9.08
CA LYS A 515 -13.89 14.88 -10.54
C LYS A 515 -13.67 16.28 -11.10
N ASN A 516 -14.46 17.27 -10.66
CA ASN A 516 -14.32 18.66 -11.07
C ASN A 516 -13.04 19.31 -10.51
N LEU A 517 -12.70 19.04 -9.24
CA LEU A 517 -11.45 19.49 -8.62
C LEU A 517 -10.22 18.93 -9.34
N ALA A 518 -10.21 17.63 -9.66
CA ALA A 518 -9.13 16.99 -10.41
C ALA A 518 -8.99 17.56 -11.83
N THR A 519 -10.11 17.79 -12.53
CA THR A 519 -10.12 18.41 -13.87
C THR A 519 -9.59 19.85 -13.81
N THR A 520 -10.05 20.64 -12.85
CA THR A 520 -9.60 22.03 -12.64
C THR A 520 -8.10 22.10 -12.32
N ARG A 521 -7.62 21.23 -11.43
CA ARG A 521 -6.20 21.08 -11.10
C ARG A 521 -5.37 20.72 -12.33
N LYS A 522 -5.84 19.77 -13.16
CA LYS A 522 -5.16 19.38 -14.40
C LYS A 522 -5.01 20.59 -15.34
N SER A 523 -6.10 21.27 -15.67
CA SER A 523 -6.07 22.43 -16.58
C SER A 523 -5.23 23.60 -16.04
N PHE A 524 -5.21 23.81 -14.72
CA PHE A 524 -4.30 24.77 -14.07
C PHE A 524 -2.84 24.37 -14.28
N VAL A 525 -2.48 23.12 -13.94
CA VAL A 525 -1.09 22.62 -14.06
C VAL A 525 -0.62 22.64 -15.51
N GLU A 526 -1.45 22.20 -16.47
CA GLU A 526 -1.10 22.22 -17.90
C GLU A 526 -0.86 23.66 -18.41
N ARG A 527 -1.71 24.62 -18.01
CA ARG A 527 -1.57 26.04 -18.38
C ARG A 527 -0.33 26.69 -17.77
N GLU A 528 -0.06 26.50 -16.48
CA GLU A 528 1.13 27.08 -15.86
C GLU A 528 2.41 26.37 -16.34
N GLN A 529 2.40 25.05 -16.52
CA GLN A 529 3.51 24.30 -17.11
C GLN A 529 3.85 24.81 -18.52
N ALA A 530 2.85 25.12 -19.36
CA ALA A 530 3.08 25.70 -20.68
C ALA A 530 3.77 27.08 -20.66
N ARG A 531 3.64 27.83 -19.55
CA ARG A 531 4.29 29.14 -19.33
C ARG A 531 5.70 29.03 -18.73
N MET A 532 6.13 27.85 -18.27
CA MET A 532 7.40 27.70 -17.57
C MET A 532 8.61 27.80 -18.50
N VAL A 533 9.65 28.48 -18.02
CA VAL A 533 10.98 28.52 -18.65
C VAL A 533 12.00 28.04 -17.63
N LEU A 534 12.73 26.97 -17.98
CA LEU A 534 13.89 26.51 -17.22
C LEU A 534 15.15 27.25 -17.67
N GLY A 535 16.09 27.48 -16.75
CA GLY A 535 17.40 28.06 -17.04
C GLY A 535 17.39 29.54 -17.45
N SER A 536 18.54 30.01 -17.97
CA SER A 536 18.68 31.34 -18.58
C SER A 536 19.21 31.20 -20.01
N GLY A 537 18.37 31.45 -21.02
CA GLY A 537 18.68 31.22 -22.44
C GLY A 537 19.75 32.15 -23.07
N LYS A 538 20.57 32.83 -22.26
CA LYS A 538 21.67 33.71 -22.72
C LYS A 538 23.03 33.38 -22.06
N GLY A 539 23.23 32.14 -21.60
CA GLY A 539 24.54 31.66 -21.14
C GLY A 539 25.03 32.16 -19.76
N THR A 540 24.52 33.29 -19.26
CA THR A 540 25.08 34.02 -18.12
C THR A 540 24.94 33.33 -16.76
N LYS A 541 23.93 32.48 -16.54
CA LYS A 541 23.68 31.85 -15.22
C LYS A 541 23.28 30.38 -15.31
N TRP A 542 24.22 29.50 -15.01
CA TRP A 542 23.99 28.05 -14.96
C TRP A 542 23.00 27.68 -13.86
N THR A 543 21.96 26.93 -14.23
CA THR A 543 20.84 26.55 -13.35
C THR A 543 20.89 25.05 -13.06
N GLU A 544 20.84 24.69 -11.78
CA GLU A 544 20.80 23.29 -11.33
C GLU A 544 19.37 22.76 -11.40
N VAL A 545 19.17 21.67 -12.13
CA VAL A 545 17.88 21.01 -12.36
C VAL A 545 18.03 19.53 -12.04
N GLU A 546 17.02 18.96 -11.38
CA GLU A 546 16.94 17.53 -11.12
C GLU A 546 15.89 16.88 -12.05
N ALA A 547 16.15 15.67 -12.52
CA ALA A 547 15.18 14.84 -13.23
C ALA A 547 15.27 13.37 -12.78
N ASP A 548 14.10 12.73 -12.69
CA ASP A 548 13.92 11.36 -12.17
C ASP A 548 12.56 10.81 -12.63
N GLU A 549 12.34 9.50 -12.54
CA GLU A 549 11.07 8.84 -12.87
C GLU A 549 10.36 8.19 -11.67
N ALA A 550 9.06 8.43 -11.56
CA ALA A 550 8.20 7.79 -10.57
C ALA A 550 7.11 6.94 -11.22
N VAL A 551 7.00 5.69 -10.78
CA VAL A 551 5.81 4.85 -10.98
C VAL A 551 4.80 5.21 -9.91
N PHE A 552 3.59 5.61 -10.30
CA PHE A 552 2.47 5.92 -9.40
C PHE A 552 1.57 4.71 -9.19
N ASP A 553 1.20 4.03 -10.27
CA ASP A 553 0.18 2.98 -10.26
C ASP A 553 0.49 1.88 -11.29
N LYS A 554 -0.28 0.78 -11.28
CA LYS A 554 -0.18 -0.32 -12.25
C LYS A 554 -1.53 -0.98 -12.47
N TYR A 555 -1.80 -1.36 -13.72
CA TYR A 555 -3.07 -1.91 -14.15
C TYR A 555 -2.86 -3.23 -14.86
N LEU A 556 -3.70 -4.21 -14.55
CA LEU A 556 -3.87 -5.38 -15.42
C LEU A 556 -4.72 -4.96 -16.62
N ILE A 557 -4.20 -5.19 -17.81
CA ILE A 557 -4.94 -5.15 -19.07
C ILE A 557 -5.77 -6.47 -19.14
N PRO A 558 -7.04 -6.44 -19.58
CA PRO A 558 -7.79 -7.64 -19.95
C PRO A 558 -7.03 -8.49 -20.99
N ALA A 559 -7.36 -9.78 -21.10
CA ALA A 559 -6.62 -10.68 -22.01
C ALA A 559 -6.88 -10.34 -23.49
N GLU A 560 -8.11 -9.92 -23.77
CA GLU A 560 -8.62 -9.44 -25.06
C GLU A 560 -7.97 -8.12 -25.53
N ASP A 561 -7.55 -7.26 -24.60
CA ASP A 561 -6.89 -5.97 -24.87
C ASP A 561 -5.34 -6.06 -24.82
N ALA A 562 -4.78 -7.20 -24.38
CA ALA A 562 -3.35 -7.34 -24.16
C ALA A 562 -2.60 -7.66 -25.48
N PRO A 563 -1.59 -6.86 -25.90
CA PRO A 563 -0.81 -7.14 -27.12
C PRO A 563 0.00 -8.45 -27.09
N ASN A 564 0.08 -9.09 -25.93
CA ASN A 564 0.57 -10.44 -25.70
C ASN A 564 0.03 -10.90 -24.33
N PRO A 565 -0.54 -12.11 -24.19
CA PRO A 565 -1.25 -12.53 -22.96
C PRO A 565 -0.34 -12.64 -21.72
N ASP A 566 0.95 -12.95 -21.89
CA ASP A 566 1.92 -12.96 -20.79
C ASP A 566 2.26 -11.54 -20.32
N LYS A 567 2.11 -10.53 -21.19
CA LYS A 567 2.42 -9.12 -20.95
C LYS A 567 1.13 -8.32 -20.72
N ALA A 568 0.46 -8.62 -19.62
CA ALA A 568 -0.77 -7.95 -19.20
C ALA A 568 -0.58 -6.79 -18.19
N MET A 569 0.65 -6.44 -17.76
CA MET A 569 0.89 -5.41 -16.73
C MET A 569 1.32 -4.08 -17.34
N LYS A 570 0.44 -3.07 -17.26
CA LYS A 570 0.65 -1.68 -17.66
C LYS A 570 1.02 -0.84 -16.43
N TRP A 571 1.88 0.16 -16.59
CA TRP A 571 2.33 1.01 -15.47
C TRP A 571 2.00 2.48 -15.71
N ASP A 572 1.58 3.20 -14.67
CA ASP A 572 1.50 4.66 -14.73
C ASP A 572 2.83 5.26 -14.27
N GLN A 573 3.69 5.59 -15.24
CA GLN A 573 5.03 6.10 -15.01
C GLN A 573 5.10 7.56 -15.45
N TRP A 574 5.74 8.41 -14.65
CA TRP A 574 5.90 9.83 -14.90
C TRP A 574 7.37 10.23 -14.79
N LEU A 575 7.82 11.09 -15.70
CA LEU A 575 9.09 11.82 -15.60
C LEU A 575 8.81 13.18 -14.97
N GLY A 576 9.65 13.58 -14.02
CA GLY A 576 9.60 14.90 -13.39
C GLY A 576 10.89 15.66 -13.63
N ILE A 577 10.79 16.99 -13.79
CA ILE A 577 11.95 17.87 -13.97
C ILE A 577 11.74 19.11 -13.10
N VAL A 578 12.68 19.43 -12.19
CA VAL A 578 12.52 20.55 -11.24
C VAL A 578 13.83 21.33 -11.01
N PRO A 579 13.84 22.67 -11.16
CA PRO A 579 14.96 23.50 -10.74
C PRO A 579 15.15 23.51 -9.22
N ARG A 580 16.38 23.36 -8.75
CA ARG A 580 16.72 23.43 -7.33
C ARG A 580 16.39 24.81 -6.77
N GLY A 581 15.60 24.83 -5.70
CA GLY A 581 15.15 26.07 -5.07
C GLY A 581 13.95 26.75 -5.74
N LYS A 582 13.34 26.16 -6.77
CA LYS A 582 12.07 26.64 -7.36
C LYS A 582 11.08 25.48 -7.56
N PRO A 583 10.53 24.90 -6.46
CA PRO A 583 9.61 23.75 -6.52
C PRO A 583 8.30 24.07 -7.24
N SER A 584 7.89 25.35 -7.30
CA SER A 584 6.77 25.83 -8.12
C SER A 584 7.04 25.79 -9.64
N SER A 585 8.20 25.29 -10.07
CA SER A 585 8.51 24.98 -11.47
C SER A 585 8.86 23.50 -11.70
N LEU A 586 8.20 22.61 -10.96
CA LEU A 586 8.13 21.19 -11.29
C LEU A 586 7.35 21.00 -12.59
N LEU A 587 7.99 20.41 -13.60
CA LEU A 587 7.37 19.90 -14.81
C LEU A 587 7.05 18.42 -14.64
N LEU A 588 5.88 17.98 -15.12
CA LEU A 588 5.45 16.59 -15.11
C LEU A 588 5.13 16.10 -16.53
N PHE A 589 5.58 14.88 -16.86
CA PHE A 589 5.33 14.23 -18.14
C PHE A 589 4.95 12.76 -17.94
N ARG A 590 3.74 12.37 -18.37
CA ARG A 590 3.33 10.96 -18.39
C ARG A 590 4.15 10.22 -19.44
N LEU A 591 4.84 9.15 -19.04
CA LEU A 591 5.68 8.35 -19.92
C LEU A 591 4.87 7.22 -20.58
N ARG A 592 5.34 6.80 -21.76
CA ARG A 592 4.82 5.62 -22.45
C ARG A 592 5.56 4.38 -21.94
N SER A 593 5.15 3.92 -20.77
CA SER A 593 5.67 2.72 -20.12
C SER A 593 5.56 1.50 -21.04
N LEU A 594 6.52 0.58 -20.92
CA LEU A 594 6.39 -0.73 -21.56
C LEU A 594 5.31 -1.54 -20.84
N ILE A 595 4.54 -2.31 -21.61
CA ILE A 595 3.67 -3.34 -21.06
C ILE A 595 4.53 -4.56 -20.76
N THR A 596 4.35 -5.15 -19.58
CA THR A 596 5.27 -6.12 -18.99
C THR A 596 4.55 -7.34 -18.42
N HIS A 597 5.31 -8.35 -18.03
CA HIS A 597 4.78 -9.55 -17.38
C HIS A 597 4.23 -9.24 -15.97
N LYS A 598 3.22 -10.02 -15.52
CA LYS A 598 2.53 -9.82 -14.23
C LYS A 598 3.46 -9.85 -12.99
N ARG A 599 4.65 -10.44 -13.11
CA ARG A 599 5.71 -10.52 -12.08
C ARG A 599 6.87 -9.50 -12.26
N ALA A 600 6.81 -8.60 -13.26
CA ALA A 600 7.88 -7.63 -13.49
C ALA A 600 8.04 -6.64 -12.31
N PRO A 601 9.28 -6.22 -11.97
CA PRO A 601 9.54 -5.30 -10.85
C PRO A 601 9.15 -3.85 -11.15
N GLY A 602 8.90 -3.51 -12.42
CA GLY A 602 8.52 -2.16 -12.88
C GLY A 602 8.54 -2.08 -14.41
N PRO A 603 8.21 -0.90 -14.99
CA PRO A 603 8.25 -0.66 -16.44
C PRO A 603 9.65 -0.56 -17.05
N GLY A 604 10.69 -0.51 -16.20
CA GLY A 604 12.05 -0.14 -16.59
C GLY A 604 12.30 1.37 -16.53
N ALA A 605 13.51 1.78 -16.89
CA ALA A 605 13.90 3.19 -16.90
C ALA A 605 13.31 3.94 -18.11
N VAL A 606 13.25 5.28 -18.04
CA VAL A 606 12.72 6.14 -19.10
C VAL A 606 13.41 5.86 -20.45
N ARG A 607 12.61 5.69 -21.51
CA ARG A 607 13.13 5.43 -22.87
C ARG A 607 13.99 6.58 -23.37
N LYS A 608 15.08 6.26 -24.08
CA LYS A 608 15.97 7.26 -24.69
C LYS A 608 15.21 8.22 -25.62
N ASP A 609 14.28 7.70 -26.43
CA ASP A 609 13.54 8.47 -27.43
C ASP A 609 12.61 9.51 -26.78
N ASP A 610 11.92 9.11 -25.70
CA ASP A 610 11.03 9.99 -24.95
C ASP A 610 11.83 11.01 -24.13
N TRP A 611 12.92 10.58 -23.46
CA TRP A 611 13.84 11.48 -22.77
C TRP A 611 14.43 12.54 -23.70
N VAL A 612 14.99 12.16 -24.86
CA VAL A 612 15.64 13.09 -25.79
C VAL A 612 14.65 14.12 -26.34
N LYS A 613 13.38 13.74 -26.59
CA LYS A 613 12.33 14.68 -27.00
C LYS A 613 12.01 15.70 -25.89
N ILE A 614 11.87 15.25 -24.65
CA ILE A 614 11.58 16.13 -23.51
C ILE A 614 12.79 17.04 -23.21
N ALA A 615 14.00 16.50 -23.15
CA ALA A 615 15.22 17.27 -22.88
C ALA A 615 15.53 18.30 -23.97
N ASN A 616 15.29 17.98 -25.25
CA ASN A 616 15.42 18.95 -26.35
C ASN A 616 14.39 20.09 -26.27
N LYS A 617 13.18 19.84 -25.77
CA LYS A 617 12.17 20.90 -25.56
C LYS A 617 12.50 21.80 -24.36
N TRP A 618 12.95 21.22 -23.24
CA TRP A 618 12.98 21.91 -21.95
C TRP A 618 14.37 22.30 -21.44
N LEU A 619 15.45 21.65 -21.87
CA LEU A 619 16.80 21.82 -21.32
C LEU A 619 17.82 22.34 -22.33
N LYS A 620 17.65 22.02 -23.61
CA LYS A 620 18.57 22.40 -24.70
C LYS A 620 18.80 23.91 -24.73
N ASP A 621 20.08 24.29 -24.78
CA ASP A 621 20.58 25.67 -24.88
C ASP A 621 20.19 26.60 -23.71
N ARG A 622 19.74 26.06 -22.57
CA ARG A 622 19.28 26.85 -21.40
C ARG A 622 20.29 26.96 -20.25
N SER A 623 21.54 26.54 -20.46
CA SER A 623 22.62 26.51 -19.45
C SER A 623 22.25 25.72 -18.20
N ILE A 624 21.95 24.43 -18.38
CA ILE A 624 21.48 23.54 -17.31
C ILE A 624 22.61 22.66 -16.78
N ILE A 625 22.74 22.58 -15.46
CA ILE A 625 23.43 21.47 -14.79
C ILE A 625 22.35 20.48 -14.36
N LEU A 626 22.27 19.36 -15.08
CA LEU A 626 21.24 18.34 -14.92
C LEU A 626 21.74 17.23 -13.98
N HIS A 627 20.99 16.97 -12.91
CA HIS A 627 21.25 15.89 -11.96
C HIS A 627 20.19 14.79 -12.10
N THR A 628 20.62 13.55 -12.29
CA THR A 628 19.73 12.38 -12.44
C THR A 628 20.26 11.17 -11.67
N ASP A 629 19.49 10.08 -11.71
CA ASP A 629 20.01 8.73 -11.43
C ASP A 629 21.08 8.30 -12.48
N SER A 630 21.49 7.02 -12.49
CA SER A 630 22.48 6.47 -13.42
C SER A 630 21.92 5.78 -14.69
N ALA A 631 20.62 5.89 -14.96
CA ALA A 631 19.98 5.26 -16.12
C ALA A 631 20.65 5.65 -17.45
N ARG A 632 20.63 4.71 -18.41
CA ARG A 632 21.35 4.84 -19.69
C ARG A 632 20.81 5.97 -20.57
N SER A 633 19.52 6.28 -20.46
CA SER A 633 18.81 7.31 -21.25
C SER A 633 19.28 8.72 -20.94
N TYR A 634 19.42 9.09 -19.66
CA TYR A 634 19.86 10.43 -19.23
C TYR A 634 21.24 10.82 -19.76
N ARG A 635 22.12 9.85 -20.05
CA ARG A 635 23.46 10.06 -20.63
C ARG A 635 23.46 10.61 -22.07
N SER A 636 22.30 10.83 -22.66
CA SER A 636 22.17 11.42 -24.00
C SER A 636 22.71 12.84 -24.01
N LYS A 637 23.70 13.15 -24.88
CA LYS A 637 24.28 14.49 -25.00
C LYS A 637 23.24 15.48 -25.52
N ILE A 638 22.95 16.54 -24.75
CA ILE A 638 22.06 17.64 -25.12
C ILE A 638 22.86 18.95 -25.12
N ARG A 639 22.72 19.77 -26.17
CA ARG A 639 23.46 21.04 -26.30
C ARG A 639 23.09 22.01 -25.16
N GLY A 640 24.08 22.67 -24.55
CA GLY A 640 23.85 23.58 -23.42
C GLY A 640 23.52 22.90 -22.08
N VAL A 641 23.70 21.58 -21.95
CA VAL A 641 23.46 20.81 -20.72
C VAL A 641 24.73 20.11 -20.25
N LEU A 642 25.08 20.30 -18.98
CA LEU A 642 26.10 19.53 -18.26
C LEU A 642 25.39 18.45 -17.43
N HIS A 643 25.84 17.19 -17.50
CA HIS A 643 25.14 16.05 -16.87
C HIS A 643 25.90 15.47 -15.67
N ASP A 644 25.14 15.13 -14.63
CA ASP A 644 25.59 14.46 -13.42
C ASP A 644 24.65 13.31 -13.05
N ALA A 645 25.19 12.08 -12.98
CA ALA A 645 24.49 10.91 -12.45
C ALA A 645 24.88 10.58 -11.00
N VAL A 646 23.93 10.04 -10.20
CA VAL A 646 24.18 9.38 -8.90
C VAL A 646 23.78 7.89 -8.93
N VAL A 647 24.38 7.06 -8.07
CA VAL A 647 24.18 5.60 -8.04
C VAL A 647 23.46 5.20 -6.76
N HIS A 648 22.18 4.82 -6.88
CA HIS A 648 21.33 4.42 -5.75
C HIS A 648 21.43 2.92 -5.39
N GLN A 649 22.22 2.15 -6.14
CA GLN A 649 22.48 0.72 -5.88
C GLN A 649 23.79 0.50 -5.12
N LYS A 650 23.87 -0.56 -4.31
CA LYS A 650 25.16 -1.08 -3.80
C LYS A 650 25.96 -1.67 -4.97
N LYS A 651 27.25 -1.35 -5.07
CA LYS A 651 28.15 -1.95 -6.07
C LYS A 651 29.17 -2.85 -5.39
N LYS A 652 29.32 -4.10 -5.85
CA LYS A 652 30.46 -4.95 -5.47
C LYS A 652 31.70 -4.44 -6.23
N VAL A 653 32.77 -4.10 -5.53
CA VAL A 653 33.99 -3.52 -6.09
C VAL A 653 35.22 -4.18 -5.50
N LEU A 654 36.24 -4.43 -6.33
CA LEU A 654 37.53 -4.91 -5.87
C LEU A 654 38.28 -3.77 -5.15
N ARG A 655 38.76 -4.02 -3.94
CA ARG A 655 39.66 -3.12 -3.19
C ARG A 655 40.67 -3.97 -2.43
N GLY A 656 41.97 -3.81 -2.74
CA GLY A 656 43.04 -4.59 -2.12
C GLY A 656 42.83 -6.11 -2.26
N GLY A 657 42.61 -6.58 -3.49
CA GLY A 657 42.32 -8.00 -3.79
C GLY A 657 40.96 -8.52 -3.32
N LYS A 658 40.25 -7.84 -2.41
CA LYS A 658 39.00 -8.35 -1.82
C LYS A 658 37.76 -7.65 -2.41
N MET A 659 36.71 -8.42 -2.65
CA MET A 659 35.46 -7.94 -3.29
C MET A 659 34.48 -7.36 -2.25
N VAL A 660 34.54 -6.05 -2.05
CA VAL A 660 33.79 -5.31 -1.02
C VAL A 660 32.49 -4.72 -1.58
N TRP A 661 31.41 -4.77 -0.79
CA TRP A 661 30.16 -4.07 -1.11
C TRP A 661 30.24 -2.59 -0.77
N GLN A 662 30.41 -1.73 -1.78
CA GLN A 662 30.34 -0.27 -1.61
C GLN A 662 28.88 0.17 -1.41
N PRO A 663 28.57 1.02 -0.41
CA PRO A 663 27.23 1.56 -0.20
C PRO A 663 26.79 2.50 -1.35
N PRO A 664 25.48 2.66 -1.57
CA PRO A 664 24.95 3.58 -2.57
C PRO A 664 25.35 5.03 -2.26
N THR A 665 25.61 5.81 -3.31
CA THR A 665 26.06 7.21 -3.21
C THR A 665 24.95 8.12 -3.73
N PHE A 666 23.99 8.42 -2.83
CA PHE A 666 22.83 9.29 -3.11
C PHE A 666 23.21 10.73 -3.46
N VAL A 667 24.38 11.19 -2.99
CA VAL A 667 24.90 12.53 -3.25
C VAL A 667 26.42 12.45 -3.46
N ARG A 668 26.98 13.12 -4.47
CA ARG A 668 28.44 13.29 -4.66
C ARG A 668 28.80 14.73 -5.03
N LEU A 669 30.06 15.13 -4.85
CA LEU A 669 30.54 16.37 -5.46
C LEU A 669 30.84 16.12 -6.93
N ALA A 670 30.43 17.05 -7.77
CA ALA A 670 30.80 17.14 -9.16
C ALA A 670 31.59 18.43 -9.41
N LYS A 671 32.51 18.39 -10.36
CA LYS A 671 33.29 19.55 -10.81
C LYS A 671 33.12 19.65 -12.31
N HIS A 672 32.51 20.73 -12.79
CA HIS A 672 32.35 20.99 -14.22
C HIS A 672 33.27 22.13 -14.66
N LYS A 673 33.78 22.05 -15.88
CA LYS A 673 34.32 23.21 -16.61
C LYS A 673 33.18 23.77 -17.46
N LEU A 674 32.85 25.04 -17.27
CA LEU A 674 31.86 25.75 -18.06
C LEU A 674 32.45 26.16 -19.42
N PRO A 675 31.62 26.49 -20.44
CA PRO A 675 32.12 26.91 -21.75
C PRO A 675 33.01 28.16 -21.72
N ASP A 676 32.79 29.05 -20.73
CA ASP A 676 33.61 30.24 -20.45
C ASP A 676 34.93 29.92 -19.71
N GLY A 677 35.28 28.65 -19.58
CA GLY A 677 36.48 28.17 -18.89
C GLY A 677 36.38 28.09 -17.37
N ARG A 678 35.40 28.78 -16.73
CA ARG A 678 35.25 28.81 -15.27
C ARG A 678 34.90 27.41 -14.73
N ARG A 679 35.34 27.11 -13.50
CA ARG A 679 35.12 25.81 -12.87
C ARG A 679 34.09 25.92 -11.76
N ILE A 680 33.00 25.16 -11.84
CA ILE A 680 31.94 25.14 -10.83
C ILE A 680 31.95 23.80 -10.09
N THR A 681 31.77 23.84 -8.77
CA THR A 681 31.56 22.66 -7.93
C THR A 681 30.11 22.64 -7.45
N VAL A 682 29.46 21.47 -7.55
CA VAL A 682 28.04 21.26 -7.20
C VAL A 682 27.86 19.91 -6.51
N LYS A 683 26.71 19.70 -5.86
CA LYS A 683 26.31 18.40 -5.33
C LYS A 683 25.40 17.68 -6.33
N ALA A 684 25.89 16.62 -6.98
CA ALA A 684 25.04 15.75 -7.79
C ALA A 684 24.11 14.92 -6.89
N GLY A 685 22.82 14.83 -7.23
CA GLY A 685 21.77 14.13 -6.47
C GLY A 685 20.36 14.55 -6.88
N THR A 686 19.34 13.77 -6.51
CA THR A 686 17.91 13.92 -6.88
C THR A 686 17.02 14.35 -5.70
N GLN A 687 17.58 14.88 -4.63
CA GLN A 687 16.88 15.04 -3.34
C GLN A 687 15.84 16.17 -3.27
N VAL A 688 15.56 16.92 -4.34
CA VAL A 688 14.36 17.76 -4.50
C VAL A 688 13.28 16.97 -5.22
N ILE A 689 13.59 16.30 -6.33
CA ILE A 689 12.61 15.51 -7.10
C ILE A 689 12.12 14.28 -6.31
N ASP A 690 13.02 13.58 -5.57
CA ASP A 690 12.68 12.53 -4.60
C ASP A 690 11.56 12.96 -3.62
N ARG A 691 11.58 14.24 -3.20
CA ARG A 691 10.61 14.80 -2.25
C ARG A 691 9.30 15.21 -2.91
N ALA A 692 9.34 15.65 -4.17
CA ALA A 692 8.14 15.94 -4.95
C ALA A 692 7.33 14.66 -5.18
N TRP A 693 7.99 13.55 -5.52
CA TRP A 693 7.34 12.25 -5.64
C TRP A 693 6.68 11.78 -4.35
N ARG A 694 7.35 11.97 -3.21
CA ARG A 694 6.83 11.67 -1.87
C ARG A 694 5.88 12.77 -1.32
N PHE A 695 5.31 13.59 -2.20
CA PHE A 695 4.21 14.53 -1.91
C PHE A 695 3.06 14.37 -2.91
N LEU A 696 3.36 13.91 -4.13
CA LEU A 696 2.36 13.54 -5.15
C LEU A 696 1.83 12.11 -4.96
N LYS A 697 2.54 11.27 -4.21
CA LYS A 697 2.12 9.96 -3.70
C LYS A 697 1.73 10.06 -2.24
#